data_AF-A0A939V0B0-F1
#
_entry.id   AF-A0A939V0B0-F1
#
_cell.length_a   1.000
_cell.length_b   1.000
_cell.length_c   1.000
_cell.angle_alpha   90.00
_cell.angle_beta   90.00
_cell.angle_gamma   90.00
#
_symmetry.space_group_name_H-M   'P 1'
#
loop_
_entity.id
_entity.type
_entity.pdbx_description
1 polymer ?
#
loop_
_entity_poly.entity_id
_entity_poly.type
_entity_poly.pdbx_seq_one_letter_code
_entity_poly.pdbx_strand_id
1 'polypeptide(L)'
;MKREARLILDDGTVFSGWSFGAEVNTVGEVVFNTAMMGYPESLTDPSYAGQILVTTFPLIGNYGVPETGGQPLPIFMESDKIHVKGLIVADYSQEYSHWNAKESLSSWLKREGIPAISGIDTRRLTKLLREHGVMRGRIEISEELRVKSEELSDYGSINWVEKVSCKEVITYEPLTANPSPLTAKKVVLVDCGVKANIIRCLLNRGVEVIRVPWDYDFNQLEFDGLFLANGPGDPEQCSKTVEHIRQFLSNKEVKPLMGICLGNQLLARAAGAMTYKLKYGHRSHNQPVREVGTNHCFITSQNHGYAVDDSTLPSDWEPLFVNMNDGSNEGIRHKTNPWFSAQFHPEACSGPTDTEWMFDEFIGCLGDSSFSRLGNVTNFPNLPNDQTTKRPKKVLLLGSGALKIGQAGEFDYSGAQALKALKEEGVESVLINPNIATVQTSKDVADTVYFQPVTPEFVERVIEKERPDGILLSFGGQTALNCGVELYHKSVLEKYGVKVLGTPIQAIIDTEDRELFVKRLDEIDVKTIKSEACNTIEEVQKAAQELGFPVILRAAYALGGLGSGFCDNDDELLAQAEEAFSFSPQVLVEKSLKGWKEIEYEVVRDRFDNCITVCNMENFDPLGIHTGESIVVAPSQTLTNSEYHKLRALAIRIIRHIGIV
;
A
#
# COMPACT_ATOMS: atom_id res chain seq x y z
N MET A 1 25.04 29.68 -0.76
CA MET A 1 24.38 30.18 -2.00
C MET A 1 23.80 28.98 -2.72
N LYS A 2 22.57 29.08 -3.26
CA LYS A 2 22.02 28.03 -4.12
C LYS A 2 22.78 28.05 -5.44
N ARG A 3 23.31 26.91 -5.88
CA ARG A 3 24.04 26.78 -7.15
C ARG A 3 23.04 26.38 -8.23
N GLU A 4 23.05 27.08 -9.36
CA GLU A 4 22.18 26.72 -10.49
C GLU A 4 22.58 25.36 -11.07
N ALA A 5 21.58 24.60 -11.51
CA ALA A 5 21.75 23.30 -12.15
C ALA A 5 20.72 23.13 -13.26
N ARG A 6 21.07 22.35 -14.29
CA ARG A 6 20.19 22.06 -15.43
C ARG A 6 20.10 20.56 -15.67
N LEU A 7 18.89 20.07 -15.92
CA LEU A 7 18.65 18.80 -16.59
C LEU A 7 18.40 19.08 -18.07
N ILE A 8 19.20 18.48 -18.94
CA ILE A 8 19.09 18.59 -20.39
C ILE A 8 18.74 17.20 -20.94
N LEU A 9 17.62 17.09 -21.66
CA LEU A 9 17.19 15.85 -22.30
C LEU A 9 17.70 15.77 -23.74
N ASP A 10 17.73 14.56 -24.30
CA ASP A 10 18.24 14.32 -25.66
C ASP A 10 17.44 15.00 -26.78
N ASP A 11 16.19 15.40 -26.53
CA ASP A 11 15.39 16.23 -27.46
C ASP A 11 15.75 17.73 -27.41
N GLY A 12 16.70 18.11 -26.55
CA GLY A 12 17.10 19.48 -26.30
C GLY A 12 16.26 20.21 -25.26
N THR A 13 15.24 19.58 -24.67
CA THR A 13 14.45 20.18 -23.59
C THR A 13 15.34 20.41 -22.36
N VAL A 14 15.24 21.62 -21.78
CA VAL A 14 16.01 22.03 -20.61
C VAL A 14 15.09 22.36 -19.43
N PHE A 15 15.41 21.79 -18.27
CA PHE A 15 14.82 22.14 -16.98
C PHE A 15 15.90 22.74 -16.08
N SER A 16 15.69 23.97 -15.61
CA SER A 16 16.60 24.65 -14.69
C SER A 16 16.08 24.56 -13.26
N GLY A 17 17.01 24.43 -12.31
CA GLY A 17 16.71 24.37 -10.89
C GLY A 17 17.95 24.65 -10.05
N TRP A 18 17.94 24.16 -8.82
CA TRP A 18 18.99 24.41 -7.84
C TRP A 18 19.64 23.11 -7.40
N SER A 19 20.97 23.06 -7.44
CA SER A 19 21.71 21.93 -6.89
C SER A 19 21.53 21.85 -5.38
N PHE A 20 21.22 20.65 -4.89
CA PHE A 20 21.27 20.32 -3.45
C PHE A 20 22.08 19.04 -3.17
N GLY A 21 22.46 18.28 -4.18
CA GLY A 21 23.34 17.09 -4.04
C GLY A 21 24.82 17.42 -4.25
N ALA A 22 25.58 16.43 -4.73
CA ALA A 22 26.98 16.60 -5.11
C ALA A 22 27.15 17.51 -6.34
N GLU A 23 28.22 18.29 -6.38
CA GLU A 23 28.49 19.24 -7.47
C GLU A 23 29.25 18.57 -8.64
N VAL A 24 28.64 17.52 -9.21
CA VAL A 24 29.20 16.75 -10.32
C VAL A 24 28.19 16.67 -11.47
N ASN A 25 28.70 16.59 -12.69
CA ASN A 25 27.86 16.34 -13.86
C ASN A 25 27.62 14.84 -14.00
N THR A 26 26.44 14.44 -14.48
CA THR A 26 26.10 13.03 -14.71
C THR A 26 25.27 12.88 -15.98
N VAL A 27 25.24 11.65 -16.50
CA VAL A 27 24.36 11.25 -17.60
C VAL A 27 23.69 9.93 -17.20
N GLY A 28 22.42 9.79 -17.57
CA GLY A 28 21.67 8.56 -17.36
C GLY A 28 20.35 8.56 -18.11
N GLU A 29 19.68 7.42 -18.09
CA GLU A 29 18.28 7.32 -18.54
C GLU A 29 17.39 8.00 -17.49
N VAL A 30 16.61 8.99 -17.89
CA VAL A 30 15.71 9.74 -17.02
C VAL A 30 14.41 8.96 -16.89
N VAL A 31 14.09 8.59 -15.66
CA VAL A 31 12.91 7.80 -15.31
C VAL A 31 12.14 8.51 -14.20
N PHE A 32 10.84 8.29 -14.10
CA PHE A 32 10.04 8.81 -13.00
C PHE A 32 9.48 7.68 -12.15
N ASN A 33 9.31 7.93 -10.85
CA ASN A 33 8.64 7.03 -9.92
C ASN A 33 7.50 7.78 -9.22
N THR A 34 6.33 7.14 -9.14
CA THR A 34 5.13 7.73 -8.52
C THR A 34 4.96 7.45 -7.02
N ALA A 35 5.96 6.80 -6.40
CA ALA A 35 6.06 6.64 -4.95
C ALA A 35 5.99 7.98 -4.21
N MET A 36 5.22 8.01 -3.11
CA MET A 36 5.08 9.18 -2.24
C MET A 36 5.99 9.13 -1.01
N MET A 37 6.45 7.92 -0.65
CA MET A 37 7.25 7.63 0.54
C MET A 37 8.42 6.74 0.17
N GLY A 38 9.38 6.60 1.07
CA GLY A 38 10.48 5.64 0.94
C GLY A 38 11.59 6.07 -0.02
N TYR A 39 11.91 7.38 -0.07
CA TYR A 39 13.05 7.83 -0.87
C TYR A 39 14.40 7.21 -0.45
N PRO A 40 14.72 6.92 0.84
CA PRO A 40 15.98 6.25 1.16
C PRO A 40 16.07 4.84 0.57
N GLU A 41 15.01 4.06 0.70
CA GLU A 41 14.88 2.71 0.12
C GLU A 41 14.94 2.76 -1.40
N SER A 42 14.20 3.69 -2.03
CA SER A 42 14.19 3.86 -3.49
C SER A 42 15.57 4.25 -4.04
N LEU A 43 16.31 5.14 -3.36
CA LEU A 43 17.63 5.57 -3.81
C LEU A 43 18.67 4.44 -3.72
N THR A 44 18.44 3.46 -2.85
CA THR A 44 19.32 2.30 -2.62
C THR A 44 18.83 1.04 -3.34
N ASP A 45 17.78 1.12 -4.16
CA ASP A 45 17.34 0.03 -5.04
C ASP A 45 18.33 -0.13 -6.22
N PRO A 46 19.01 -1.29 -6.36
CA PRO A 46 19.96 -1.53 -7.43
C PRO A 46 19.38 -1.40 -8.84
N SER A 47 18.06 -1.55 -8.98
CA SER A 47 17.35 -1.47 -10.27
C SER A 47 17.43 -0.08 -10.91
N TYR A 48 17.75 0.96 -10.13
CA TYR A 48 18.01 2.32 -10.64
C TYR A 48 19.43 2.56 -11.15
N ALA A 49 20.32 1.56 -11.13
CA ALA A 49 21.68 1.73 -11.62
C ALA A 49 21.67 2.27 -13.07
N GLY A 50 22.36 3.39 -13.29
CA GLY A 50 22.43 4.06 -14.60
C GLY A 50 21.31 5.05 -14.90
N GLN A 51 20.35 5.24 -13.98
CA GLN A 51 19.17 6.09 -14.19
C GLN A 51 19.21 7.38 -13.36
N ILE A 52 18.66 8.46 -13.92
CA ILE A 52 18.35 9.70 -13.20
C ILE A 52 16.90 9.61 -12.75
N LEU A 53 16.67 9.61 -11.44
CA LEU A 53 15.35 9.43 -10.85
C LEU A 53 14.62 10.77 -10.70
N VAL A 54 13.41 10.85 -11.23
CA VAL A 54 12.46 11.95 -11.04
C VAL A 54 11.37 11.50 -10.07
N THR A 55 11.21 12.20 -8.94
CA THR A 55 10.09 11.92 -8.03
C THR A 55 8.86 12.69 -8.48
N THR A 56 7.70 12.02 -8.59
CA THR A 56 6.46 12.77 -8.84
C THR A 56 5.90 13.39 -7.57
N PHE A 57 6.19 12.80 -6.41
CA PHE A 57 5.86 13.41 -5.13
C PHE A 57 6.71 14.68 -4.94
N PRO A 58 6.08 15.83 -4.67
CA PRO A 58 6.77 17.11 -4.79
C PRO A 58 7.68 17.45 -3.61
N LEU A 59 7.41 16.92 -2.42
CA LEU A 59 8.11 17.27 -1.18
C LEU A 59 9.05 16.14 -0.76
N ILE A 60 10.37 16.33 -0.91
CA ILE A 60 11.36 15.28 -0.64
C ILE A 60 12.37 15.75 0.41
N GLY A 61 12.74 14.85 1.33
CA GLY A 61 13.70 15.12 2.42
C GLY A 61 13.07 15.33 3.79
N ASN A 62 11.74 15.32 3.90
CA ASN A 62 10.97 15.68 5.09
C ASN A 62 11.41 14.94 6.37
N TYR A 63 11.71 13.64 6.25
CA TYR A 63 12.08 12.77 7.37
C TYR A 63 13.58 12.42 7.40
N GLY A 64 14.41 13.16 6.66
CA GLY A 64 15.87 12.99 6.67
C GLY A 64 16.32 11.63 6.13
N VAL A 65 17.49 11.19 6.57
CA VAL A 65 18.05 9.87 6.23
C VAL A 65 18.38 9.13 7.52
N PRO A 66 17.92 7.89 7.70
CA PRO A 66 18.28 7.07 8.86
C PRO A 66 19.75 6.60 8.75
N GLU A 67 20.19 5.78 9.70
CA GLU A 67 21.50 5.13 9.59
C GLU A 67 21.57 4.24 8.34
N THR A 68 22.61 4.43 7.52
CA THR A 68 22.76 3.73 6.23
C THR A 68 23.46 2.37 6.34
N GLY A 69 24.02 2.06 7.51
CA GLY A 69 24.78 0.83 7.76
C GLY A 69 23.94 -0.34 8.30
N GLY A 70 24.64 -1.45 8.58
CA GLY A 70 24.09 -2.66 9.18
C GLY A 70 24.95 -3.88 8.85
N GLN A 71 24.91 -4.91 9.69
CA GLN A 71 25.61 -6.19 9.48
C GLN A 71 24.65 -7.34 9.84
N PRO A 72 24.55 -8.40 9.01
CA PRO A 72 25.23 -8.61 7.73
C PRO A 72 24.60 -7.83 6.56
N LEU A 73 23.46 -7.19 6.78
CA LEU A 73 22.73 -6.38 5.79
C LEU A 73 22.45 -4.99 6.37
N PRO A 74 22.33 -3.95 5.53
CA PRO A 74 21.83 -2.64 5.99
C PRO A 74 20.48 -2.80 6.69
N ILE A 75 20.14 -1.90 7.62
CA ILE A 75 18.87 -1.99 8.37
C ILE A 75 17.74 -1.26 7.65
N PHE A 76 18.00 -0.03 7.19
CA PHE A 76 17.00 0.87 6.61
C PHE A 76 17.21 1.15 5.11
N MET A 77 18.19 0.49 4.50
CA MET A 77 18.52 0.61 3.09
C MET A 77 18.33 -0.74 2.39
N GLU A 78 18.20 -0.70 1.07
CA GLU A 78 18.06 -1.91 0.24
C GLU A 78 19.36 -2.36 -0.40
N SER A 79 20.43 -1.60 -0.23
CA SER A 79 21.79 -1.97 -0.59
C SER A 79 22.79 -1.14 0.21
N ASP A 80 24.08 -1.32 -0.05
CA ASP A 80 25.18 -0.67 0.64
C ASP A 80 25.42 0.80 0.22
N LYS A 81 24.75 1.28 -0.83
CA LYS A 81 25.01 2.61 -1.43
C LYS A 81 23.83 3.16 -2.22
N ILE A 82 23.92 4.42 -2.64
CA ILE A 82 22.96 4.99 -3.59
C ILE A 82 23.24 4.47 -5.01
N HIS A 83 22.20 4.02 -5.72
CA HIS A 83 22.32 3.45 -7.08
C HIS A 83 21.89 4.41 -8.20
N VAL A 84 21.02 5.39 -7.91
CA VAL A 84 20.64 6.40 -8.92
C VAL A 84 21.86 7.21 -9.35
N LYS A 85 21.91 7.60 -10.62
CA LYS A 85 22.92 8.51 -11.19
C LYS A 85 22.68 9.97 -10.83
N GLY A 86 21.45 10.32 -10.44
CA GLY A 86 21.06 11.63 -9.99
C GLY A 86 19.59 11.66 -9.57
N LEU A 87 19.21 12.71 -8.84
CA LEU A 87 17.85 12.87 -8.29
C LEU A 87 17.24 14.22 -8.71
N ILE A 88 16.01 14.20 -9.19
CA ILE A 88 15.26 15.38 -9.63
C ILE A 88 13.97 15.47 -8.80
N VAL A 89 13.81 16.59 -8.09
CA VAL A 89 12.65 16.84 -7.22
C VAL A 89 12.03 18.20 -7.52
N ALA A 90 10.75 18.36 -7.18
CA ALA A 90 10.09 19.66 -7.26
C ALA A 90 10.55 20.57 -6.11
N ASP A 91 10.49 20.08 -4.88
CA ASP A 91 10.97 20.80 -3.71
C ASP A 91 11.79 19.90 -2.78
N TYR A 92 12.79 20.50 -2.15
CA TYR A 92 13.68 19.83 -1.20
C TYR A 92 13.58 20.47 0.18
N SER A 93 13.16 19.66 1.16
CA SER A 93 13.09 20.02 2.56
C SER A 93 14.50 20.11 3.14
N GLN A 94 14.97 21.34 3.37
CA GLN A 94 16.30 21.60 3.93
C GLN A 94 16.42 21.15 5.39
N GLU A 95 15.36 21.39 6.15
CA GLU A 95 15.17 20.91 7.52
C GLU A 95 14.39 19.59 7.46
N TYR A 96 14.77 18.64 8.30
CA TYR A 96 14.09 17.35 8.44
C TYR A 96 13.69 17.11 9.89
N SER A 97 12.63 16.35 10.10
CA SER A 97 12.17 15.99 11.45
C SER A 97 11.67 14.56 11.48
N HIS A 98 12.50 13.67 12.01
CA HIS A 98 12.11 12.29 12.26
C HIS A 98 13.00 11.70 13.37
N TRP A 99 12.41 10.86 14.23
CA TRP A 99 13.09 10.37 15.44
C TRP A 99 14.34 9.52 15.14
N ASN A 100 14.37 8.85 13.99
CA ASN A 100 15.49 8.00 13.56
C ASN A 100 16.47 8.69 12.58
N ALA A 101 16.21 9.94 12.16
CA ALA A 101 17.04 10.62 11.18
C ALA A 101 18.42 10.95 11.75
N LYS A 102 19.47 10.66 10.98
CA LYS A 102 20.88 10.91 11.35
C LYS A 102 21.50 12.05 10.56
N GLU A 103 21.03 12.28 9.35
CA GLU A 103 21.51 13.37 8.49
C GLU A 103 20.45 13.83 7.50
N SER A 104 20.72 14.96 6.83
CA SER A 104 19.89 15.45 5.73
C SER A 104 20.12 14.63 4.46
N LEU A 105 19.11 14.57 3.59
CA LEU A 105 19.25 13.96 2.26
C LEU A 105 20.34 14.65 1.43
N SER A 106 20.47 15.99 1.54
CA SER A 106 21.55 16.74 0.88
C SER A 106 22.95 16.28 1.31
N SER A 107 23.16 16.06 2.62
CA SER A 107 24.44 15.59 3.17
C SER A 107 24.78 14.20 2.66
N TRP A 108 23.80 13.29 2.65
CA TRP A 108 23.99 11.92 2.18
C TRP A 108 24.31 11.86 0.69
N LEU A 109 23.55 12.57 -0.15
CA LEU A 109 23.80 12.66 -1.60
C LEU A 109 25.19 13.21 -1.90
N LYS A 110 25.65 14.23 -1.17
CA LYS A 110 27.00 14.77 -1.31
C LYS A 110 28.08 13.77 -0.91
N ARG A 111 27.89 13.04 0.20
CA ARG A 111 28.81 12.00 0.66
C ARG A 111 28.98 10.89 -0.39
N GLU A 112 27.90 10.50 -1.04
CA GLU A 112 27.87 9.42 -2.05
C GLU A 112 28.21 9.92 -3.47
N GLY A 113 28.45 11.23 -3.65
CA GLY A 113 28.79 11.81 -4.95
C GLY A 113 27.62 11.87 -5.94
N ILE A 114 26.38 11.93 -5.46
CA ILE A 114 25.16 11.92 -6.27
C ILE A 114 24.64 13.34 -6.51
N PRO A 115 24.59 13.82 -7.76
CA PRO A 115 24.02 15.13 -8.06
C PRO A 115 22.50 15.11 -7.93
N ALA A 116 21.94 16.23 -7.47
CA ALA A 116 20.50 16.36 -7.34
C ALA A 116 20.02 17.80 -7.56
N ILE A 117 18.86 17.95 -8.21
CA ILE A 117 18.27 19.23 -8.59
C ILE A 117 16.87 19.37 -7.97
N SER A 118 16.62 20.50 -7.29
CA SER A 118 15.29 20.91 -6.83
C SER A 118 14.76 22.10 -7.65
N GLY A 119 13.47 22.40 -7.54
CA GLY A 119 12.81 23.49 -8.28
C GLY A 119 12.41 23.15 -9.71
N ILE A 120 12.47 21.88 -10.10
CA ILE A 120 12.02 21.42 -11.42
C ILE A 120 10.54 21.06 -11.36
N ASP A 121 9.76 21.45 -12.36
CA ASP A 121 8.39 20.96 -12.54
C ASP A 121 8.42 19.47 -12.94
N THR A 122 8.45 18.60 -11.92
CA THR A 122 8.53 17.14 -12.10
C THR A 122 7.27 16.59 -12.76
N ARG A 123 6.12 17.28 -12.66
CA ARG A 123 4.89 16.90 -13.37
C ARG A 123 5.03 17.13 -14.87
N ARG A 124 5.55 18.28 -15.31
CA ARG A 124 5.83 18.55 -16.73
C ARG A 124 6.85 17.56 -17.28
N LEU A 125 7.94 17.30 -16.54
CA LEU A 125 8.95 16.32 -16.94
C LEU A 125 8.35 14.90 -17.06
N THR A 126 7.55 14.47 -16.09
CA THR A 126 6.87 13.16 -16.13
C THR A 126 5.95 13.01 -17.34
N LYS A 127 5.18 14.05 -17.68
CA LYS A 127 4.32 14.03 -18.88
C LYS A 127 5.15 13.86 -20.16
N LEU A 128 6.27 14.57 -20.26
CA LEU A 128 7.18 14.49 -21.41
C LEU A 128 7.73 13.06 -21.57
N LEU A 129 8.23 12.46 -20.48
CA LEU A 129 8.72 11.08 -20.46
C LEU A 129 7.62 10.06 -20.80
N ARG A 130 6.37 10.29 -20.36
CA ARG A 130 5.26 9.40 -20.71
C ARG A 130 4.89 9.51 -22.20
N GLU A 131 5.01 10.69 -22.80
CA GLU A 131 4.70 10.95 -24.21
C GLU A 131 5.79 10.42 -25.15
N HIS A 132 7.06 10.60 -24.82
CA HIS A 132 8.20 10.20 -25.67
C HIS A 132 8.82 8.84 -25.29
N GLY A 133 8.50 8.32 -24.11
CA GLY A 133 9.20 7.20 -23.50
C GLY A 133 10.37 7.66 -22.62
N VAL A 134 11.07 6.70 -22.00
CA VAL A 134 12.31 7.02 -21.28
C VAL A 134 13.31 7.71 -22.22
N MET A 135 13.93 8.77 -21.72
CA MET A 135 14.87 9.58 -22.49
C MET A 135 16.18 9.61 -21.74
N ARG A 136 17.29 9.70 -22.46
CA ARG A 136 18.55 10.04 -21.82
C ARG A 136 18.57 11.52 -21.46
N GLY A 137 19.22 11.82 -20.34
CA GLY A 137 19.39 13.16 -19.84
C GLY A 137 20.74 13.36 -19.17
N ARG A 138 21.13 14.62 -19.09
CA ARG A 138 22.38 15.10 -18.50
C ARG A 138 22.09 16.13 -17.43
N ILE A 139 22.66 15.95 -16.24
CA ILE A 139 22.69 16.98 -15.20
C ILE A 139 23.98 17.78 -15.34
N GLU A 140 23.85 19.09 -15.44
CA GLU A 140 24.95 20.06 -15.47
C GLU A 140 24.85 21.01 -14.28
N ILE A 141 25.88 21.01 -13.42
CA ILE A 141 26.00 21.88 -12.24
C ILE A 141 27.24 22.79 -12.34
N SER A 142 28.27 22.37 -13.07
CA SER A 142 29.50 23.12 -13.28
C SER A 142 29.93 23.12 -14.76
N GLU A 143 30.58 24.21 -15.19
CA GLU A 143 31.11 24.36 -16.54
C GLU A 143 32.36 23.48 -16.80
N GLU A 144 32.97 22.89 -15.76
CA GLU A 144 34.35 22.38 -15.81
C GLU A 144 34.53 20.84 -15.79
N LEU A 145 33.49 20.02 -15.94
CA LEU A 145 33.66 18.56 -15.88
C LEU A 145 33.19 17.84 -17.14
N ARG A 146 34.16 17.18 -17.80
CA ARG A 146 33.93 16.26 -18.93
C ARG A 146 33.28 14.97 -18.41
N VAL A 147 32.10 14.65 -18.92
CA VAL A 147 31.44 13.34 -18.77
C VAL A 147 32.35 12.26 -19.39
N LYS A 148 32.53 11.11 -18.72
CA LYS A 148 33.38 10.02 -19.22
C LYS A 148 32.71 9.31 -20.42
N SER A 149 33.48 8.70 -21.32
CA SER A 149 32.96 8.04 -22.53
C SER A 149 31.97 6.89 -22.24
N GLU A 150 32.18 6.15 -21.15
CA GLU A 150 31.29 5.08 -20.68
C GLU A 150 29.91 5.61 -20.24
N GLU A 151 29.86 6.86 -19.77
CA GLU A 151 28.61 7.55 -19.39
C GLU A 151 27.87 8.09 -20.61
N LEU A 152 28.44 7.92 -21.81
CA LEU A 152 27.79 8.27 -23.08
C LEU A 152 27.16 7.07 -23.79
N SER A 153 27.34 5.85 -23.29
CA SER A 153 26.78 4.64 -23.90
C SER A 153 25.27 4.53 -23.66
N ASP A 154 24.55 3.88 -24.57
CA ASP A 154 23.11 3.67 -24.43
C ASP A 154 22.80 2.74 -23.25
N TYR A 155 21.75 3.04 -22.49
CA TYR A 155 21.40 2.33 -21.26
C TYR A 155 21.24 0.82 -21.49
N GLY A 156 20.56 0.41 -22.58
CA GLY A 156 20.28 -0.99 -22.88
C GLY A 156 21.51 -1.80 -23.32
N SER A 157 22.57 -1.12 -23.76
CA SER A 157 23.82 -1.76 -24.21
C SER A 157 24.77 -2.15 -23.07
N ILE A 158 24.51 -1.69 -21.85
CA ILE A 158 25.37 -1.93 -20.69
C ILE A 158 24.79 -3.07 -19.86
N ASN A 159 25.62 -4.04 -19.50
CA ASN A 159 25.28 -5.02 -18.47
C ASN A 159 25.34 -4.35 -17.08
N TRP A 160 24.24 -3.72 -16.67
CA TRP A 160 24.14 -3.09 -15.35
C TRP A 160 24.14 -4.10 -14.21
N VAL A 161 23.67 -5.33 -14.46
CA VAL A 161 23.70 -6.43 -13.50
C VAL A 161 25.13 -6.74 -13.07
N GLU A 162 26.07 -6.81 -14.01
CA GLU A 162 27.50 -7.00 -13.70
C GLU A 162 28.04 -5.90 -12.75
N LYS A 163 27.53 -4.67 -12.86
CA LYS A 163 27.97 -3.54 -12.02
C LYS A 163 27.42 -3.58 -10.60
N VAL A 164 26.27 -4.22 -10.38
CA VAL A 164 25.58 -4.24 -9.07
C VAL A 164 25.65 -5.59 -8.36
N SER A 165 25.86 -6.69 -9.09
CA SER A 165 26.04 -8.02 -8.53
C SER A 165 27.22 -8.08 -7.57
N CYS A 166 27.08 -8.88 -6.51
CA CYS A 166 28.17 -9.28 -5.65
C CYS A 166 29.29 -9.94 -6.47
N LYS A 167 30.51 -9.90 -5.92
CA LYS A 167 31.72 -10.41 -6.60
C LYS A 167 32.15 -11.78 -6.09
N GLU A 168 31.62 -12.17 -4.94
CA GLU A 168 31.96 -13.42 -4.26
C GLU A 168 30.66 -14.10 -3.80
N VAL A 169 30.77 -15.38 -3.50
CA VAL A 169 29.69 -16.14 -2.89
C VAL A 169 29.58 -15.75 -1.41
N ILE A 170 28.38 -15.39 -0.96
CA ILE A 170 28.11 -14.95 0.41
C ILE A 170 27.02 -15.84 1.01
N THR A 171 27.26 -16.39 2.20
CA THR A 171 26.28 -17.20 2.93
C THR A 171 25.69 -16.39 4.08
N TYR A 172 24.37 -16.47 4.23
CA TYR A 172 23.61 -15.83 5.30
C TYR A 172 22.86 -16.89 6.11
N GLU A 173 22.98 -16.80 7.44
CA GLU A 173 22.33 -17.69 8.38
C GLU A 173 20.87 -17.26 8.66
N PRO A 174 19.96 -18.21 8.93
CA PRO A 174 18.58 -17.92 9.32
C PRO A 174 18.47 -16.96 10.52
N LEU A 175 17.48 -16.05 10.49
CA LEU A 175 17.25 -15.09 11.59
C LEU A 175 16.35 -15.63 12.72
N THR A 176 15.64 -16.74 12.50
CA THR A 176 14.68 -17.29 13.46
C THR A 176 15.37 -18.12 14.54
N ALA A 177 15.13 -17.79 15.82
CA ALA A 177 15.69 -18.52 16.98
C ALA A 177 15.10 -19.92 17.21
N ASN A 178 13.95 -20.24 16.60
CA ASN A 178 13.30 -21.55 16.73
C ASN A 178 13.64 -22.43 15.52
N PRO A 179 14.28 -23.60 15.71
CA PRO A 179 14.50 -24.54 14.61
C PRO A 179 13.15 -25.04 14.07
N SER A 180 12.86 -24.64 12.84
CA SER A 180 11.80 -25.21 12.01
C SER A 180 12.40 -26.38 11.21
N PRO A 181 11.62 -27.37 10.73
CA PRO A 181 12.09 -28.31 9.70
C PRO A 181 12.66 -27.62 8.45
N LEU A 182 12.36 -26.32 8.25
CA LEU A 182 12.93 -25.48 7.19
C LEU A 182 14.35 -24.96 7.50
N THR A 183 14.81 -25.00 8.75
CA THR A 183 16.13 -24.48 9.19
C THR A 183 17.32 -25.21 8.58
N ALA A 184 17.11 -26.38 7.98
CA ALA A 184 18.13 -27.12 7.24
C ALA A 184 18.14 -26.84 5.73
N LYS A 185 17.19 -26.06 5.21
CA LYS A 185 17.03 -25.83 3.77
C LYS A 185 17.93 -24.71 3.27
N LYS A 186 18.54 -24.94 2.11
CA LYS A 186 19.48 -24.02 1.45
C LYS A 186 18.87 -23.43 0.19
N VAL A 187 18.82 -22.11 0.09
CA VAL A 187 18.34 -21.39 -1.09
C VAL A 187 19.52 -20.71 -1.75
N VAL A 188 19.78 -21.04 -3.02
CA VAL A 188 20.71 -20.24 -3.82
C VAL A 188 19.98 -19.01 -4.35
N LEU A 189 20.52 -17.83 -4.09
CA LEU A 189 20.04 -16.57 -4.62
C LEU A 189 21.02 -16.05 -5.67
N VAL A 190 20.56 -15.96 -6.92
CA VAL A 190 21.34 -15.37 -8.01
C VAL A 190 21.22 -13.86 -7.95
N ASP A 191 22.31 -13.19 -7.62
CA ASP A 191 22.34 -11.76 -7.41
C ASP A 191 22.40 -11.00 -8.74
N CYS A 192 21.24 -10.54 -9.20
CA CYS A 192 21.15 -9.67 -10.36
C CYS A 192 21.11 -8.17 -10.01
N GLY A 193 21.41 -7.81 -8.76
CA GLY A 193 21.06 -6.51 -8.17
C GLY A 193 20.05 -6.65 -7.04
N VAL A 194 20.27 -7.62 -6.16
CA VAL A 194 19.34 -8.00 -5.09
C VAL A 194 19.12 -6.85 -4.10
N LYS A 195 17.86 -6.59 -3.79
CA LYS A 195 17.46 -5.76 -2.65
C LYS A 195 17.61 -6.52 -1.34
N ALA A 196 18.14 -5.85 -0.32
CA ALA A 196 18.39 -6.44 0.99
C ALA A 196 17.13 -7.07 1.59
N ASN A 197 15.93 -6.51 1.33
CA ASN A 197 14.71 -7.08 1.89
C ASN A 197 14.32 -8.44 1.29
N ILE A 198 14.74 -8.80 0.07
CA ILE A 198 14.58 -10.16 -0.46
C ILE A 198 15.30 -11.16 0.45
N ILE A 199 16.54 -10.84 0.82
CA ILE A 199 17.34 -11.69 1.71
C ILE A 199 16.67 -11.74 3.09
N ARG A 200 16.25 -10.60 3.67
CA ARG A 200 15.54 -10.56 4.96
C ARG A 200 14.28 -11.44 4.95
N CYS A 201 13.47 -11.37 3.89
CA CYS A 201 12.24 -12.17 3.75
C CYS A 201 12.51 -13.67 3.75
N LEU A 202 13.58 -14.12 3.10
CA LEU A 202 14.02 -15.53 3.10
C LEU A 202 14.56 -15.94 4.48
N LEU A 203 15.48 -15.16 5.06
CA LEU A 203 16.08 -15.49 6.36
C LEU A 203 15.07 -15.51 7.51
N ASN A 204 14.07 -14.62 7.49
CA ASN A 204 12.97 -14.59 8.46
C ASN A 204 12.06 -15.81 8.38
N ARG A 205 12.06 -16.52 7.25
CA ARG A 205 11.33 -17.79 7.05
C ARG A 205 12.20 -19.02 7.36
N GLY A 206 13.40 -18.78 7.88
CA GLY A 206 14.22 -19.80 8.49
C GLY A 206 15.17 -20.53 7.55
N VAL A 207 15.38 -20.08 6.30
CA VAL A 207 16.30 -20.77 5.37
C VAL A 207 17.69 -20.15 5.35
N GLU A 208 18.71 -20.96 5.05
CA GLU A 208 20.05 -20.48 4.72
C GLU A 208 20.03 -19.92 3.28
N VAL A 209 20.63 -18.74 3.07
CA VAL A 209 20.71 -18.12 1.74
C VAL A 209 22.16 -18.08 1.27
N ILE A 210 22.42 -18.65 0.10
CA ILE A 210 23.72 -18.60 -0.59
C ILE A 210 23.59 -17.63 -1.77
N ARG A 211 24.03 -16.39 -1.56
CA ARG A 211 24.03 -15.36 -2.61
C ARG A 211 25.24 -15.57 -3.53
N VAL A 212 25.00 -15.73 -4.81
CA VAL A 212 26.04 -15.95 -5.84
C VAL A 212 26.06 -14.81 -6.86
N PRO A 213 27.22 -14.50 -7.46
CA PRO A 213 27.30 -13.55 -8.56
C PRO A 213 26.38 -13.91 -9.72
N TRP A 214 25.89 -12.90 -10.47
CA TRP A 214 24.94 -13.08 -11.57
C TRP A 214 25.36 -14.13 -12.62
N ASP A 215 26.66 -14.25 -12.90
CA ASP A 215 27.22 -15.18 -13.87
C ASP A 215 27.86 -16.44 -13.26
N TYR A 216 27.64 -16.68 -11.97
CA TYR A 216 28.11 -17.88 -11.29
C TYR A 216 27.32 -19.12 -11.74
N ASP A 217 28.02 -20.23 -12.02
CA ASP A 217 27.39 -21.51 -12.30
C ASP A 217 26.93 -22.18 -11.00
N PHE A 218 25.75 -21.80 -10.54
CA PHE A 218 25.15 -22.32 -9.33
C PHE A 218 24.76 -23.80 -9.41
N ASN A 219 24.73 -24.40 -10.61
CA ASN A 219 24.40 -25.83 -10.76
C ASN A 219 25.45 -26.75 -10.12
N GLN A 220 26.60 -26.20 -9.74
CA GLN A 220 27.67 -26.91 -9.03
C GLN A 220 27.47 -26.96 -7.51
N LEU A 221 26.46 -26.25 -6.99
CA LEU A 221 26.17 -26.17 -5.56
C LEU A 221 25.08 -27.18 -5.17
N GLU A 222 25.15 -27.64 -3.91
CA GLU A 222 24.08 -28.39 -3.26
C GLU A 222 23.10 -27.40 -2.60
N PHE A 223 21.85 -27.41 -3.05
CA PHE A 223 20.79 -26.53 -2.54
C PHE A 223 19.40 -27.13 -2.77
N ASP A 224 18.39 -26.61 -2.08
CA ASP A 224 17.01 -27.08 -2.11
C ASP A 224 16.09 -26.26 -3.02
N GLY A 225 16.37 -24.97 -3.22
CA GLY A 225 15.62 -24.11 -4.13
C GLY A 225 16.42 -22.96 -4.72
N LEU A 226 16.00 -22.49 -5.90
CA LEU A 226 16.63 -21.39 -6.63
C LEU A 226 15.79 -20.12 -6.51
N PHE A 227 16.44 -19.00 -6.20
CA PHE A 227 15.82 -17.69 -6.16
C PHE A 227 16.53 -16.75 -7.13
N LEU A 228 15.77 -16.11 -8.02
CA LEU A 228 16.28 -15.13 -8.98
C LEU A 228 15.89 -13.73 -8.53
N ALA A 229 16.88 -12.92 -8.13
CA ALA A 229 16.64 -11.59 -7.61
C ALA A 229 16.18 -10.58 -8.67
N ASN A 230 15.75 -9.41 -8.21
CA ASN A 230 15.55 -8.23 -9.04
C ASN A 230 16.88 -7.70 -9.62
N GLY A 231 16.79 -6.70 -10.51
CA GLY A 231 17.98 -6.04 -11.04
C GLY A 231 17.70 -4.97 -12.08
N PRO A 232 18.74 -4.19 -12.45
CA PRO A 232 18.70 -3.16 -13.48
C PRO A 232 18.92 -3.71 -14.89
N GLY A 233 18.70 -2.85 -15.89
CA GLY A 233 19.17 -3.09 -17.25
C GLY A 233 18.26 -3.96 -18.10
N ASP A 234 18.79 -4.32 -19.27
CA ASP A 234 18.10 -5.18 -20.24
C ASP A 234 18.40 -6.67 -19.93
N PRO A 235 17.37 -7.52 -19.77
CA PRO A 235 17.58 -8.96 -19.57
C PRO A 235 18.38 -9.63 -20.69
N GLU A 236 18.44 -9.05 -21.89
CA GLU A 236 19.27 -9.55 -23.00
C GLU A 236 20.76 -9.60 -22.68
N GLN A 237 21.25 -8.70 -21.82
CA GLN A 237 22.66 -8.62 -21.42
C GLN A 237 23.09 -9.75 -20.45
N CYS A 238 22.13 -10.55 -19.94
CA CYS A 238 22.37 -11.58 -18.93
C CYS A 238 22.39 -13.01 -19.51
N SER A 239 23.00 -13.21 -20.68
CA SER A 239 22.98 -14.51 -21.40
C SER A 239 23.53 -15.68 -20.57
N LYS A 240 24.65 -15.49 -19.87
CA LYS A 240 25.25 -16.52 -19.01
C LYS A 240 24.28 -17.01 -17.93
N THR A 241 23.59 -16.10 -17.24
CA THR A 241 22.59 -16.45 -16.23
C THR A 241 21.45 -17.25 -16.84
N VAL A 242 20.95 -16.83 -18.00
CA VAL A 242 19.89 -17.54 -18.74
C VAL A 242 20.33 -18.96 -19.12
N GLU A 243 21.59 -19.16 -19.50
CA GLU A 243 22.16 -20.49 -19.77
C GLU A 243 22.18 -21.38 -18.53
N HIS A 244 22.63 -20.86 -17.38
CA HIS A 244 22.61 -21.60 -16.11
C HIS A 244 21.19 -21.94 -15.64
N ILE A 245 20.22 -21.03 -15.81
CA ILE A 245 18.81 -21.30 -15.52
C ILE A 245 18.28 -22.38 -16.46
N ARG A 246 18.60 -22.32 -17.76
CA ARG A 246 18.16 -23.35 -18.72
C ARG A 246 18.70 -24.73 -18.36
N GLN A 247 19.94 -24.81 -17.89
CA GLN A 247 20.50 -26.06 -17.34
C GLN A 247 19.70 -26.53 -16.13
N PHE A 248 19.40 -25.65 -15.17
CA PHE A 248 18.57 -25.96 -14.01
C PHE A 248 17.19 -26.51 -14.39
N LEU A 249 16.49 -25.87 -15.33
CA LEU A 249 15.17 -26.30 -15.80
C LEU A 249 15.21 -27.67 -16.51
N SER A 250 16.37 -28.10 -17.00
CA SER A 250 16.55 -29.39 -17.67
C SER A 250 16.87 -30.55 -16.72
N ASN A 251 17.09 -30.27 -15.43
CA ASN A 251 17.44 -31.28 -14.45
C ASN A 251 16.28 -32.26 -14.21
N LYS A 252 16.62 -33.54 -13.99
CA LYS A 252 15.64 -34.58 -13.67
C LYS A 252 15.03 -34.39 -12.28
N GLU A 253 15.82 -33.89 -11.34
CA GLU A 253 15.37 -33.54 -10.01
C GLU A 253 14.81 -32.12 -10.06
N VAL A 254 13.49 -32.01 -9.86
CA VAL A 254 12.78 -30.73 -9.90
C VAL A 254 12.89 -30.07 -8.54
N LYS A 255 13.55 -28.91 -8.49
CA LYS A 255 13.65 -28.05 -7.30
C LYS A 255 12.80 -26.78 -7.49
N PRO A 256 12.22 -26.21 -6.42
CA PRO A 256 11.48 -24.96 -6.50
C PRO A 256 12.30 -23.79 -7.03
N LEU A 257 11.64 -22.91 -7.80
CA LEU A 257 12.22 -21.70 -8.35
C LEU A 257 11.26 -20.53 -8.19
N MET A 258 11.73 -19.43 -7.62
CA MET A 258 11.02 -18.15 -7.62
C MET A 258 11.87 -17.05 -8.24
N GLY A 259 11.29 -16.26 -9.17
CA GLY A 259 11.93 -15.08 -9.74
C GLY A 259 11.19 -13.78 -9.43
N ILE A 260 11.94 -12.70 -9.15
CA ILE A 260 11.39 -11.36 -8.89
C ILE A 260 11.93 -10.36 -9.91
N CYS A 261 11.05 -9.55 -10.51
CA CYS A 261 11.38 -8.46 -11.43
C CYS A 261 12.27 -8.92 -12.60
N LEU A 262 13.56 -8.63 -12.61
CA LEU A 262 14.48 -9.17 -13.59
C LEU A 262 14.51 -10.71 -13.57
N GLY A 263 14.37 -11.33 -12.41
CA GLY A 263 14.20 -12.78 -12.28
C GLY A 263 13.02 -13.36 -13.06
N ASN A 264 11.89 -12.63 -13.18
CA ASN A 264 10.77 -13.01 -14.05
C ASN A 264 11.22 -13.08 -15.52
N GLN A 265 11.92 -12.05 -15.97
CA GLN A 265 12.39 -11.92 -17.35
C GLN A 265 13.45 -12.98 -17.67
N LEU A 266 14.41 -13.22 -16.77
CA LEU A 266 15.43 -14.24 -16.96
C LEU A 266 14.84 -15.66 -16.98
N LEU A 267 13.87 -15.95 -16.11
CA LEU A 267 13.14 -17.21 -16.12
C LEU A 267 12.38 -17.40 -17.43
N ALA A 268 11.64 -16.39 -17.87
CA ALA A 268 10.89 -16.43 -19.12
C ALA A 268 11.80 -16.66 -20.33
N ARG A 269 12.96 -15.98 -20.40
CA ARG A 269 13.96 -16.18 -21.45
C ARG A 269 14.61 -17.57 -21.40
N ALA A 270 14.85 -18.10 -20.21
CA ALA A 270 15.37 -19.46 -20.05
C ALA A 270 14.36 -20.51 -20.54
N ALA A 271 13.07 -20.28 -20.28
CA ALA A 271 11.96 -21.08 -20.79
C ALA A 271 11.78 -20.96 -22.32
N GLY A 272 12.15 -19.82 -22.92
CA GLY A 272 12.13 -19.61 -24.37
C GLY A 272 11.26 -18.44 -24.85
N ALA A 273 10.71 -17.65 -23.93
CA ALA A 273 9.94 -16.45 -24.26
C ALA A 273 10.85 -15.25 -24.60
N MET A 274 10.27 -14.25 -25.27
CA MET A 274 10.91 -12.97 -25.56
C MET A 274 10.58 -11.92 -24.50
N THR A 275 11.45 -10.91 -24.43
CA THR A 275 11.27 -9.72 -23.59
C THR A 275 11.31 -8.47 -24.46
N TYR A 276 10.62 -7.40 -24.05
CA TYR A 276 10.58 -6.14 -24.79
C TYR A 276 10.68 -4.95 -23.84
N LYS A 277 11.19 -3.81 -24.35
CA LYS A 277 11.28 -2.56 -23.59
C LYS A 277 9.92 -1.87 -23.52
N LEU A 278 9.46 -1.56 -22.32
CA LEU A 278 8.28 -0.73 -22.08
C LEU A 278 8.59 0.72 -22.45
N LYS A 279 7.58 1.44 -22.90
CA LYS A 279 7.72 2.85 -23.31
C LYS A 279 8.36 3.71 -22.21
N TYR A 280 7.81 3.65 -21.00
CA TYR A 280 8.30 4.40 -19.84
C TYR A 280 8.48 3.54 -18.59
N GLY A 281 8.26 2.22 -18.68
CA GLY A 281 8.35 1.26 -17.57
C GLY A 281 7.26 1.41 -16.50
N HIS A 282 7.26 0.50 -15.53
CA HIS A 282 6.42 0.59 -14.34
C HIS A 282 7.28 0.86 -13.12
N ARG A 283 7.07 2.04 -12.52
CA ARG A 283 7.88 2.57 -11.41
C ARG A 283 6.97 3.24 -10.40
N SER A 284 6.49 2.48 -9.42
CA SER A 284 5.51 2.95 -8.44
C SER A 284 5.31 1.99 -7.27
N HIS A 285 4.58 2.43 -6.24
CA HIS A 285 4.00 1.63 -5.16
C HIS A 285 2.48 1.39 -5.33
N ASN A 286 1.90 1.77 -6.47
CA ASN A 286 0.44 1.69 -6.69
C ASN A 286 0.03 0.88 -7.93
N GLN A 287 0.87 -0.04 -8.42
CA GLN A 287 0.56 -0.82 -9.62
C GLN A 287 -0.43 -1.94 -9.31
N PRO A 288 -1.63 -1.93 -9.92
CA PRO A 288 -2.62 -2.97 -9.73
C PRO A 288 -2.30 -4.18 -10.62
N VAL A 289 -2.10 -5.33 -9.99
CA VAL A 289 -1.93 -6.61 -10.68
C VAL A 289 -3.10 -7.51 -10.32
N ARG A 290 -3.56 -8.31 -11.27
CA ARG A 290 -4.59 -9.32 -11.05
C ARG A 290 -4.01 -10.69 -11.33
N GLU A 291 -4.33 -11.65 -10.48
CA GLU A 291 -4.03 -13.05 -10.75
C GLU A 291 -4.89 -13.56 -11.91
N VAL A 292 -4.24 -14.16 -12.92
CA VAL A 292 -4.91 -14.57 -14.14
C VAL A 292 -5.91 -15.69 -13.83
N GLY A 293 -7.16 -15.48 -14.25
CA GLY A 293 -8.26 -16.42 -14.04
C GLY A 293 -9.04 -16.22 -12.73
N THR A 294 -8.68 -15.23 -11.91
CA THR A 294 -9.41 -14.89 -10.67
C THR A 294 -9.87 -13.42 -10.68
N ASN A 295 -10.59 -13.02 -9.62
CA ASN A 295 -10.91 -11.61 -9.36
C ASN A 295 -9.97 -10.99 -8.32
N HIS A 296 -8.93 -11.71 -7.89
CA HIS A 296 -8.00 -11.24 -6.86
C HIS A 296 -7.00 -10.26 -7.46
N CYS A 297 -6.98 -9.08 -6.88
CA CYS A 297 -6.14 -7.96 -7.27
C CYS A 297 -5.25 -7.56 -6.09
N PHE A 298 -4.03 -7.18 -6.41
CA PHE A 298 -3.03 -6.71 -5.46
C PHE A 298 -2.47 -5.37 -5.89
N ILE A 299 -2.13 -4.53 -4.92
CA ILE A 299 -1.37 -3.31 -5.18
C ILE A 299 0.10 -3.63 -4.92
N THR A 300 0.95 -3.35 -5.90
CA THR A 300 2.34 -3.80 -5.89
C THR A 300 3.34 -2.67 -6.06
N SER A 301 4.55 -2.90 -5.53
CA SER A 301 5.72 -2.09 -5.83
C SER A 301 6.41 -2.62 -7.09
N GLN A 302 6.71 -1.74 -8.04
CA GLN A 302 7.33 -2.10 -9.30
C GLN A 302 8.43 -1.12 -9.65
N ASN A 303 9.52 -1.63 -10.22
CA ASN A 303 10.60 -0.84 -10.81
C ASN A 303 11.27 -1.61 -11.97
N HIS A 304 10.63 -1.60 -13.14
CA HIS A 304 11.19 -2.25 -14.34
C HIS A 304 10.90 -1.47 -15.62
N GLY A 305 11.84 -1.54 -16.56
CA GLY A 305 11.73 -0.96 -17.91
C GLY A 305 11.45 -1.98 -19.02
N TYR A 306 11.46 -3.28 -18.71
CA TYR A 306 11.25 -4.38 -19.64
C TYR A 306 10.14 -5.29 -19.14
N ALA A 307 9.49 -6.00 -20.07
CA ALA A 307 8.41 -6.93 -19.76
C ALA A 307 8.54 -8.21 -20.62
N VAL A 308 7.87 -9.28 -20.18
CA VAL A 308 7.78 -10.55 -20.91
C VAL A 308 6.64 -10.48 -21.94
N ASP A 309 6.87 -11.02 -23.13
CA ASP A 309 5.83 -11.18 -24.16
C ASP A 309 5.08 -12.51 -23.96
N ASP A 310 3.88 -12.44 -23.39
CA ASP A 310 3.01 -13.60 -23.12
C ASP A 310 2.73 -14.45 -24.37
N SER A 311 2.71 -13.84 -25.56
CA SER A 311 2.42 -14.56 -26.81
C SER A 311 3.52 -15.53 -27.23
N THR A 312 4.70 -15.39 -26.62
CA THR A 312 5.90 -16.18 -26.92
C THR A 312 6.17 -17.26 -25.86
N LEU A 313 5.34 -17.35 -24.82
CA LEU A 313 5.48 -18.37 -23.79
C LEU A 313 5.28 -19.78 -24.41
N PRO A 314 6.17 -20.74 -24.11
CA PRO A 314 5.97 -22.13 -24.51
C PRO A 314 4.71 -22.74 -23.88
N SER A 315 4.21 -23.84 -24.44
CA SER A 315 2.96 -24.49 -24.02
C SER A 315 2.91 -24.94 -22.56
N ASP A 316 4.07 -25.14 -21.93
CA ASP A 316 4.18 -25.66 -20.57
C ASP A 316 4.19 -24.53 -19.52
N TRP A 317 4.17 -23.28 -19.99
CA TRP A 317 4.14 -22.05 -19.19
C TRP A 317 2.83 -21.30 -19.41
N GLU A 318 2.47 -20.48 -18.43
CA GLU A 318 1.33 -19.58 -18.53
C GLU A 318 1.56 -18.29 -17.71
N PRO A 319 0.92 -17.17 -18.07
CA PRO A 319 0.93 -15.97 -17.27
C PRO A 319 0.29 -16.23 -15.90
N LEU A 320 0.94 -15.75 -14.84
CA LEU A 320 0.43 -15.83 -13.47
C LEU A 320 -0.30 -14.56 -13.05
N PHE A 321 0.29 -13.40 -13.36
CA PHE A 321 -0.28 -12.09 -13.06
C PHE A 321 -0.32 -11.22 -14.31
N VAL A 322 -1.28 -10.30 -14.36
CA VAL A 322 -1.43 -9.30 -15.43
C VAL A 322 -1.59 -7.91 -14.85
N ASN A 323 -0.96 -6.91 -15.46
CA ASN A 323 -1.14 -5.51 -15.09
C ASN A 323 -2.54 -5.03 -15.49
N MET A 324 -3.30 -4.48 -14.55
CA MET A 324 -4.67 -4.05 -14.81
C MET A 324 -4.77 -2.72 -15.56
N ASN A 325 -3.68 -1.94 -15.63
CA ASN A 325 -3.65 -0.67 -16.34
C ASN A 325 -3.36 -0.82 -17.84
N ASP A 326 -2.44 -1.72 -18.22
CA ASP A 326 -1.99 -1.84 -19.62
C ASP A 326 -1.92 -3.27 -20.16
N GLY A 327 -2.21 -4.28 -19.34
CA GLY A 327 -2.28 -5.68 -19.77
C GLY A 327 -0.94 -6.38 -19.94
N SER A 328 0.18 -5.80 -19.51
CA SER A 328 1.48 -6.49 -19.59
C SER A 328 1.58 -7.67 -18.63
N ASN A 329 2.52 -8.59 -18.92
CA ASN A 329 2.87 -9.69 -18.03
C ASN A 329 3.38 -9.17 -16.69
N GLU A 330 2.89 -9.75 -15.59
CA GLU A 330 3.33 -9.42 -14.22
C GLU A 330 3.89 -10.63 -13.46
N GLY A 331 4.16 -11.72 -14.17
CA GLY A 331 4.62 -12.99 -13.61
C GLY A 331 4.22 -14.16 -14.50
N ILE A 332 4.98 -15.24 -14.43
CA ILE A 332 4.68 -16.49 -15.13
C ILE A 332 4.75 -17.66 -14.17
N ARG A 333 4.13 -18.78 -14.53
CA ARG A 333 4.32 -20.06 -13.84
C ARG A 333 4.40 -21.22 -14.82
N HIS A 334 5.10 -22.27 -14.41
CA HIS A 334 5.02 -23.56 -15.10
C HIS A 334 3.72 -24.26 -14.70
N LYS A 335 3.12 -25.01 -15.63
CA LYS A 335 1.84 -25.71 -15.39
C LYS A 335 1.90 -26.90 -14.42
N THR A 336 3.10 -27.32 -14.02
CA THR A 336 3.32 -28.56 -13.26
C THR A 336 4.46 -28.45 -12.26
N ASN A 337 5.60 -27.90 -12.67
CA ASN A 337 6.76 -27.74 -11.81
C ASN A 337 6.58 -26.52 -10.88
N PRO A 338 7.18 -26.52 -9.67
CA PRO A 338 7.09 -25.43 -8.70
C PRO A 338 7.98 -24.24 -9.10
N TRP A 339 7.77 -23.72 -10.31
CA TRP A 339 8.50 -22.61 -10.89
C TRP A 339 7.54 -21.48 -11.21
N PHE A 340 7.76 -20.34 -10.56
CA PHE A 340 6.91 -19.18 -10.73
C PHE A 340 7.70 -17.88 -10.53
N SER A 341 7.10 -16.77 -10.90
CA SER A 341 7.73 -15.47 -10.77
C SER A 341 6.71 -14.35 -10.63
N ALA A 342 7.18 -13.22 -10.12
CA ALA A 342 6.50 -11.93 -10.17
C ALA A 342 7.39 -10.92 -10.88
N GLN A 343 6.80 -10.08 -11.72
CA GLN A 343 7.48 -8.93 -12.33
C GLN A 343 7.57 -7.75 -11.35
N PHE A 344 6.65 -7.69 -10.39
CA PHE A 344 6.66 -6.78 -9.24
C PHE A 344 7.58 -7.29 -8.12
N HIS A 345 7.66 -6.51 -7.03
CA HIS A 345 8.54 -6.73 -5.88
C HIS A 345 7.74 -7.13 -4.63
N PRO A 346 7.48 -8.43 -4.40
CA PRO A 346 6.84 -8.95 -3.19
C PRO A 346 7.49 -8.52 -1.88
N GLU A 347 8.81 -8.25 -1.90
CA GLU A 347 9.56 -7.80 -0.74
C GLU A 347 9.29 -6.33 -0.38
N ALA A 348 8.58 -5.58 -1.23
CA ALA A 348 8.30 -4.17 -1.01
C ALA A 348 9.57 -3.35 -0.71
N CYS A 349 9.60 -2.51 0.32
CA CYS A 349 10.78 -1.75 0.75
C CYS A 349 11.46 -1.01 -0.42
N SER A 350 10.85 0.03 -0.98
CA SER A 350 9.61 0.68 -0.53
C SER A 350 8.35 0.14 -1.21
N GLY A 351 7.18 0.43 -0.62
CA GLY A 351 5.87 0.06 -1.16
C GLY A 351 5.04 -0.90 -0.29
N PRO A 352 3.86 -1.33 -0.80
CA PRO A 352 2.91 -2.17 -0.07
C PRO A 352 3.42 -3.60 0.12
N THR A 353 3.10 -4.21 1.26
CA THR A 353 3.48 -5.58 1.64
C THR A 353 2.40 -6.61 1.27
N ASP A 354 1.53 -6.28 0.32
CA ASP A 354 0.29 -7.04 0.02
C ASP A 354 0.57 -8.41 -0.62
N THR A 355 1.78 -8.61 -1.13
CA THR A 355 2.20 -9.81 -1.86
C THR A 355 3.35 -10.57 -1.19
N GLU A 356 3.70 -10.25 0.07
CA GLU A 356 4.79 -10.94 0.77
C GLU A 356 4.55 -12.45 0.93
N TRP A 357 3.27 -12.87 0.91
CA TRP A 357 2.85 -14.28 0.95
C TRP A 357 3.47 -15.15 -0.16
N MET A 358 3.96 -14.55 -1.26
CA MET A 358 4.67 -15.30 -2.30
C MET A 358 5.97 -15.94 -1.78
N PHE A 359 6.62 -15.33 -0.80
CA PHE A 359 7.76 -15.96 -0.11
C PHE A 359 7.31 -17.17 0.70
N ASP A 360 6.14 -17.12 1.34
CA ASP A 360 5.57 -18.28 2.06
C ASP A 360 5.25 -19.43 1.09
N GLU A 361 4.75 -19.12 -0.11
CA GLU A 361 4.52 -20.13 -1.16
C GLU A 361 5.83 -20.78 -1.62
N PHE A 362 6.87 -20.00 -1.91
CA PHE A 362 8.18 -20.52 -2.30
C PHE A 362 8.79 -21.42 -1.21
N ILE A 363 8.75 -20.97 0.05
CA ILE A 363 9.29 -21.72 1.19
C ILE A 363 8.50 -23.01 1.43
N GLY A 364 7.17 -22.98 1.28
CA GLY A 364 6.35 -24.19 1.38
C GLY A 364 6.71 -25.24 0.33
N CYS A 365 7.06 -24.82 -0.89
CA CYS A 365 7.54 -25.72 -1.95
C CYS A 365 8.86 -26.44 -1.60
N LEU A 366 9.70 -25.86 -0.71
CA LEU A 366 10.95 -26.50 -0.26
C LEU A 366 10.69 -27.68 0.69
N GLY A 367 9.59 -27.62 1.44
CA GLY A 367 9.21 -28.64 2.43
C GLY A 367 8.44 -29.82 1.82
N ASP A 368 7.60 -29.55 0.83
CA ASP A 368 6.80 -30.56 0.12
C ASP A 368 6.66 -30.15 -1.36
N SER A 369 7.18 -30.97 -2.28
CA SER A 369 7.10 -30.70 -3.72
C SER A 369 5.68 -30.81 -4.29
N SER A 370 4.72 -31.38 -3.53
CA SER A 370 3.28 -31.36 -3.84
C SER A 370 2.56 -30.10 -3.32
N PHE A 371 3.28 -29.24 -2.60
CA PHE A 371 2.81 -27.93 -2.15
C PHE A 371 2.74 -26.96 -3.34
N SER A 372 1.66 -26.99 -4.12
CA SER A 372 1.19 -25.77 -4.78
C SER A 372 -0.27 -25.89 -5.17
N ARG A 373 -0.99 -24.79 -4.93
CA ARG A 373 -2.08 -24.20 -5.71
C ARG A 373 -2.81 -23.25 -4.78
N LEU A 374 -2.33 -22.01 -4.66
CA LEU A 374 -3.10 -20.75 -4.55
C LEU A 374 -4.40 -20.68 -3.69
N GLY A 375 -4.62 -21.64 -2.79
CA GLY A 375 -5.82 -21.74 -1.96
C GLY A 375 -5.52 -22.06 -0.50
N ASN A 376 -4.28 -22.41 -0.15
CA ASN A 376 -3.89 -22.72 1.23
C ASN A 376 -3.02 -21.62 1.89
N VAL A 377 -2.32 -20.77 1.12
CA VAL A 377 -1.41 -19.74 1.66
C VAL A 377 -2.05 -18.36 1.60
N THR A 378 -2.69 -18.03 0.48
CA THR A 378 -3.60 -16.91 0.45
C THR A 378 -4.85 -17.35 1.23
N ASN A 379 -4.98 -16.95 2.48
CA ASN A 379 -6.25 -17.00 3.23
C ASN A 379 -7.35 -16.13 2.57
N PHE A 380 -7.34 -15.92 1.26
CA PHE A 380 -8.51 -15.48 0.53
C PHE A 380 -9.53 -16.60 0.72
N PRO A 381 -10.65 -16.34 1.42
CA PRO A 381 -11.74 -17.28 1.36
C PRO A 381 -12.01 -17.57 -0.12
N ASN A 382 -12.18 -18.84 -0.48
CA ASN A 382 -12.85 -19.21 -1.73
C ASN A 382 -14.25 -18.61 -1.64
N LEU A 383 -14.35 -17.31 -1.94
CA LEU A 383 -15.61 -16.62 -1.99
C LEU A 383 -16.34 -17.35 -3.12
N PRO A 384 -17.51 -17.94 -2.82
CA PRO A 384 -18.24 -18.66 -3.84
C PRO A 384 -18.33 -17.73 -5.04
N ASN A 385 -18.04 -18.29 -6.21
CA ASN A 385 -18.16 -17.61 -7.49
C ASN A 385 -19.67 -17.39 -7.70
N ASP A 386 -20.24 -16.51 -6.89
CA ASP A 386 -21.66 -16.31 -6.79
C ASP A 386 -22.03 -15.39 -7.93
N GLN A 387 -22.09 -16.01 -9.11
CA GLN A 387 -22.74 -15.51 -10.30
C GLN A 387 -24.25 -15.31 -10.06
N THR A 388 -24.78 -15.63 -8.87
CA THR A 388 -26.21 -15.66 -8.57
C THR A 388 -26.73 -14.53 -7.68
N THR A 389 -25.90 -13.54 -7.30
CA THR A 389 -26.45 -12.30 -6.71
C THR A 389 -27.17 -11.51 -7.79
N LYS A 390 -28.46 -11.82 -7.96
CA LYS A 390 -29.37 -11.10 -8.83
C LYS A 390 -29.33 -9.61 -8.47
N ARG A 391 -29.01 -8.78 -9.45
CA ARG A 391 -28.99 -7.32 -9.30
C ARG A 391 -30.34 -6.85 -8.72
N PRO A 392 -30.35 -6.01 -7.66
CA PRO A 392 -31.59 -5.47 -7.13
C PRO A 392 -32.29 -4.64 -8.22
N LYS A 393 -33.62 -4.68 -8.25
CA LYS A 393 -34.40 -3.87 -9.19
C LYS A 393 -34.73 -2.51 -8.59
N LYS A 394 -34.99 -2.48 -7.28
CA LYS A 394 -35.31 -1.25 -6.54
C LYS A 394 -34.52 -1.17 -5.24
N VAL A 395 -33.89 -0.03 -4.99
CA VAL A 395 -33.07 0.23 -3.80
C VAL A 395 -33.55 1.49 -3.08
N LEU A 396 -33.68 1.38 -1.76
CA LEU A 396 -33.94 2.49 -0.86
C LEU A 396 -32.63 3.06 -0.31
N LEU A 397 -32.42 4.37 -0.43
CA LEU A 397 -31.31 5.08 0.19
C LEU A 397 -31.84 5.99 1.31
N LEU A 398 -31.23 5.91 2.49
CA LEU A 398 -31.50 6.80 3.61
C LEU A 398 -30.53 7.99 3.58
N GLY A 399 -31.07 9.20 3.47
CA GLY A 399 -30.28 10.45 3.54
C GLY A 399 -29.90 10.83 4.97
N SER A 400 -29.15 11.92 5.11
CA SER A 400 -28.59 12.37 6.40
C SER A 400 -29.57 13.06 7.34
N GLY A 401 -30.72 13.50 6.83
CA GLY A 401 -31.64 14.32 7.62
C GLY A 401 -31.18 15.78 7.68
N ALA A 402 -31.46 16.44 8.80
CA ALA A 402 -31.06 17.84 9.00
C ALA A 402 -29.54 17.95 9.20
N LEU A 403 -28.94 18.98 8.61
CA LEU A 403 -27.53 19.31 8.82
C LEU A 403 -27.28 19.66 10.30
N LYS A 404 -26.25 19.05 10.89
CA LYS A 404 -25.84 19.26 12.29
C LYS A 404 -24.33 19.42 12.35
N ILE A 405 -23.83 20.03 13.42
CA ILE A 405 -22.38 20.05 13.68
C ILE A 405 -21.90 18.59 13.82
N GLY A 406 -20.83 18.23 13.11
CA GLY A 406 -20.34 16.86 12.99
C GLY A 406 -21.05 15.99 11.94
N GLN A 407 -22.12 16.48 11.29
CA GLN A 407 -22.80 15.82 10.17
C GLN A 407 -23.30 16.83 9.14
N ALA A 408 -22.42 17.16 8.19
CA ALA A 408 -22.64 18.21 7.23
C ALA A 408 -23.07 17.68 5.84
N GLY A 409 -22.83 18.47 4.81
CA GLY A 409 -23.21 18.15 3.42
C GLY A 409 -22.37 17.06 2.74
N GLU A 410 -21.43 16.42 3.45
CA GLU A 410 -20.66 15.29 2.90
C GLU A 410 -21.58 14.12 2.54
N PHE A 411 -22.58 13.84 3.36
CA PHE A 411 -23.56 12.77 3.12
C PHE A 411 -24.54 13.11 2.00
N ASP A 412 -24.84 14.39 1.81
CA ASP A 412 -25.62 14.86 0.67
C ASP A 412 -24.88 14.57 -0.65
N TYR A 413 -23.57 14.82 -0.68
CA TYR A 413 -22.72 14.50 -1.82
C TYR A 413 -22.56 12.99 -2.02
N SER A 414 -22.22 12.24 -0.97
CA SER A 414 -22.00 10.80 -1.02
C SER A 414 -23.26 10.04 -1.44
N GLY A 415 -24.42 10.42 -0.88
CA GLY A 415 -25.70 9.85 -1.27
C GLY A 415 -26.10 10.17 -2.71
N ALA A 416 -25.77 11.35 -3.23
CA ALA A 416 -25.98 11.67 -4.65
C ALA A 416 -25.09 10.82 -5.57
N GLN A 417 -23.84 10.52 -5.19
CA GLN A 417 -22.97 9.59 -5.95
C GLN A 417 -23.53 8.17 -5.93
N ALA A 418 -24.06 7.70 -4.79
CA ALA A 418 -24.71 6.39 -4.70
C ALA A 418 -25.94 6.29 -5.62
N LEU A 419 -26.79 7.33 -5.65
CA LEU A 419 -27.94 7.39 -6.56
C LEU A 419 -27.52 7.39 -8.04
N LYS A 420 -26.45 8.11 -8.37
CA LYS A 420 -25.85 8.09 -9.72
C LYS A 420 -25.41 6.67 -10.10
N ALA A 421 -24.70 5.97 -9.21
CA ALA A 421 -24.25 4.59 -9.47
C ALA A 421 -25.44 3.63 -9.67
N LEU A 422 -26.50 3.74 -8.86
CA LEU A 422 -27.72 2.95 -9.05
C LEU A 422 -28.35 3.19 -10.43
N LYS A 423 -28.43 4.46 -10.85
CA LYS A 423 -28.97 4.85 -12.16
C LYS A 423 -28.15 4.31 -13.33
N GLU A 424 -26.81 4.39 -13.25
CA GLU A 424 -25.90 3.83 -14.26
C GLU A 424 -26.05 2.31 -14.39
N GLU A 425 -26.34 1.62 -13.29
CA GLU A 425 -26.57 0.17 -13.26
C GLU A 425 -28.03 -0.24 -13.58
N GLY A 426 -28.91 0.72 -13.90
CA GLY A 426 -30.31 0.48 -14.25
C GLY A 426 -31.18 0.04 -13.07
N VAL A 427 -30.83 0.46 -11.85
CA VAL A 427 -31.54 0.15 -10.60
C VAL A 427 -32.44 1.32 -10.22
N GLU A 428 -33.73 1.06 -9.98
CA GLU A 428 -34.69 2.06 -9.54
C GLU A 428 -34.35 2.53 -8.11
N SER A 429 -34.36 3.84 -7.90
CA SER A 429 -33.88 4.48 -6.68
C SER A 429 -35.00 5.19 -5.92
N VAL A 430 -35.13 4.87 -4.63
CA VAL A 430 -36.01 5.57 -3.70
C VAL A 430 -35.13 6.27 -2.66
N LEU A 431 -35.33 7.57 -2.45
CA LEU A 431 -34.63 8.35 -1.44
C LEU A 431 -35.59 8.78 -0.32
N ILE A 432 -35.17 8.64 0.94
CA ILE A 432 -35.79 9.34 2.07
C ILE A 432 -34.81 10.39 2.60
N ASN A 433 -35.13 11.67 2.45
CA ASN A 433 -34.38 12.75 3.09
C ASN A 433 -35.33 13.94 3.36
N PRO A 434 -35.50 14.37 4.62
CA PRO A 434 -36.32 15.54 4.94
C PRO A 434 -35.65 16.88 4.57
N ASN A 435 -34.35 16.89 4.30
CA ASN A 435 -33.64 18.11 3.88
C ASN A 435 -34.07 18.50 2.46
N ILE A 436 -34.80 19.62 2.35
CA ILE A 436 -35.22 20.19 1.06
C ILE A 436 -34.12 21.02 0.38
N ALA A 437 -33.05 21.35 1.11
CA ALA A 437 -32.00 22.27 0.68
C ALA A 437 -30.70 21.54 0.29
N THR A 438 -30.82 20.38 -0.35
CA THR A 438 -29.68 19.55 -0.78
C THR A 438 -29.78 19.19 -2.26
N VAL A 439 -28.62 19.04 -2.91
CA VAL A 439 -28.55 18.50 -4.28
C VAL A 439 -29.11 17.07 -4.33
N GLN A 440 -29.01 16.31 -3.25
CA GLN A 440 -29.48 14.93 -3.17
C GLN A 440 -30.99 14.79 -3.47
N THR A 441 -31.80 15.79 -3.09
CA THR A 441 -33.26 15.81 -3.30
C THR A 441 -33.68 16.61 -4.53
N SER A 442 -32.73 17.01 -5.38
CA SER A 442 -33.01 17.68 -6.65
C SER A 442 -33.69 16.75 -7.65
N LYS A 443 -34.41 17.34 -8.59
CA LYS A 443 -35.07 16.60 -9.67
C LYS A 443 -34.03 15.79 -10.46
N ASP A 444 -34.42 14.59 -10.87
CA ASP A 444 -33.64 13.65 -11.72
C ASP A 444 -32.43 12.97 -11.04
N VAL A 445 -32.20 13.21 -9.74
CA VAL A 445 -31.15 12.53 -8.95
C VAL A 445 -31.60 11.15 -8.47
N ALA A 446 -32.78 11.05 -7.85
CA ALA A 446 -33.47 9.79 -7.54
C ALA A 446 -34.77 9.67 -8.35
N ASP A 447 -35.24 8.45 -8.57
CA ASP A 447 -36.51 8.21 -9.29
C ASP A 447 -37.71 8.62 -8.43
N THR A 448 -37.65 8.33 -7.13
CA THR A 448 -38.67 8.74 -6.15
C THR A 448 -38.02 9.35 -4.91
N VAL A 449 -38.53 10.51 -4.46
CA VAL A 449 -38.06 11.20 -3.25
C VAL A 449 -39.18 11.33 -2.23
N TYR A 450 -38.90 10.93 -1.00
CA TYR A 450 -39.75 11.09 0.17
C TYR A 450 -39.13 12.11 1.13
N PHE A 451 -39.78 13.27 1.25
CA PHE A 451 -39.45 14.28 2.26
C PHE A 451 -40.06 13.89 3.62
N GLN A 452 -39.57 12.80 4.19
CA GLN A 452 -40.01 12.25 5.47
C GLN A 452 -38.83 12.15 6.45
N PRO A 453 -39.06 12.21 7.76
CA PRO A 453 -38.02 11.95 8.75
C PRO A 453 -37.38 10.56 8.56
N VAL A 454 -36.06 10.49 8.73
CA VAL A 454 -35.31 9.21 8.73
C VAL A 454 -35.45 8.56 10.11
N THR A 455 -36.65 8.01 10.37
CA THR A 455 -36.95 7.26 11.59
C THR A 455 -37.56 5.90 11.24
N PRO A 456 -37.45 4.88 12.11
CA PRO A 456 -37.92 3.54 11.81
C PRO A 456 -39.38 3.47 11.38
N GLU A 457 -40.26 4.27 12.01
CA GLU A 457 -41.69 4.32 11.69
C GLU A 457 -41.94 4.79 10.25
N PHE A 458 -41.34 5.90 9.84
CA PHE A 458 -41.54 6.43 8.49
C PHE A 458 -40.84 5.57 7.43
N VAL A 459 -39.65 5.07 7.75
CA VAL A 459 -38.91 4.20 6.84
C VAL A 459 -39.66 2.87 6.62
N GLU A 460 -40.24 2.26 7.65
CA GLU A 460 -41.06 1.05 7.49
C GLU A 460 -42.26 1.29 6.57
N ARG A 461 -42.95 2.45 6.71
CA ARG A 461 -44.08 2.80 5.83
C ARG A 461 -43.67 2.96 4.37
N VAL A 462 -42.48 3.51 4.11
CA VAL A 462 -41.94 3.61 2.75
C VAL A 462 -41.56 2.23 2.23
N ILE A 463 -40.91 1.38 3.04
CA ILE A 463 -40.60 -0.02 2.68
C ILE A 463 -41.88 -0.79 2.32
N GLU A 464 -42.94 -0.66 3.12
CA GLU A 464 -44.22 -1.33 2.89
C GLU A 464 -44.84 -0.92 1.54
N LYS A 465 -44.74 0.37 1.19
CA LYS A 465 -45.28 0.92 -0.06
C LYS A 465 -44.43 0.59 -1.28
N GLU A 466 -43.12 0.80 -1.19
CA GLU A 466 -42.21 0.73 -2.34
C GLU A 466 -41.68 -0.68 -2.62
N ARG A 467 -41.67 -1.55 -1.59
CA ARG A 467 -41.15 -2.92 -1.64
C ARG A 467 -39.75 -3.00 -2.29
N PRO A 468 -38.75 -2.27 -1.76
CA PRO A 468 -37.39 -2.32 -2.29
C PRO A 468 -36.75 -3.70 -2.06
N ASP A 469 -35.88 -4.13 -2.99
CA ASP A 469 -35.10 -5.35 -2.82
C ASP A 469 -33.91 -5.14 -1.86
N GLY A 470 -33.42 -3.90 -1.77
CA GLY A 470 -32.29 -3.56 -0.93
C GLY A 470 -32.33 -2.14 -0.35
N ILE A 471 -31.50 -1.93 0.66
CA ILE A 471 -31.37 -0.67 1.39
C ILE A 471 -29.89 -0.28 1.55
N LEU A 472 -29.59 1.01 1.36
CA LEU A 472 -28.27 1.60 1.57
C LEU A 472 -28.30 2.48 2.83
N LEU A 473 -27.43 2.17 3.80
CA LEU A 473 -27.40 2.79 5.12
C LEU A 473 -26.16 3.69 5.32
N SER A 474 -25.07 3.44 4.60
CA SER A 474 -23.76 4.06 4.82
C SER A 474 -23.59 5.49 4.26
N PHE A 475 -24.60 6.03 3.57
CA PHE A 475 -24.51 7.31 2.85
C PHE A 475 -25.26 8.45 3.53
N GLY A 476 -25.86 8.22 4.71
CA GLY A 476 -26.66 9.21 5.45
C GLY A 476 -26.14 9.49 6.87
N GLY A 477 -24.86 9.25 7.13
CA GLY A 477 -24.26 9.44 8.45
C GLY A 477 -24.95 8.63 9.56
N GLN A 478 -24.77 9.05 10.82
CA GLN A 478 -25.32 8.33 11.97
C GLN A 478 -26.84 8.22 11.96
N THR A 479 -27.52 9.23 11.41
CA THR A 479 -29.00 9.23 11.35
C THR A 479 -29.50 8.02 10.55
N ALA A 480 -28.91 7.76 9.39
CA ALA A 480 -29.25 6.60 8.57
C ALA A 480 -28.79 5.28 9.21
N LEU A 481 -27.57 5.24 9.76
CA LEU A 481 -27.01 4.05 10.42
C LEU A 481 -27.87 3.59 11.60
N ASN A 482 -28.15 4.48 12.55
CA ASN A 482 -28.99 4.18 13.72
C ASN A 482 -30.39 3.74 13.32
N CYS A 483 -30.99 4.39 12.31
CA CYS A 483 -32.29 3.99 11.79
C CYS A 483 -32.25 2.57 11.19
N GLY A 484 -31.20 2.25 10.44
CA GLY A 484 -30.99 0.92 9.86
C GLY A 484 -30.82 -0.18 10.91
N VAL A 485 -30.03 0.07 11.96
CA VAL A 485 -29.81 -0.86 13.07
C VAL A 485 -31.12 -1.12 13.83
N GLU A 486 -31.90 -0.07 14.11
CA GLU A 486 -33.19 -0.21 14.80
C GLU A 486 -34.24 -0.96 13.95
N LEU A 487 -34.25 -0.76 12.62
CA LEU A 487 -35.09 -1.54 11.71
C LEU A 487 -34.71 -3.02 11.69
N TYR A 488 -33.42 -3.32 11.83
CA TYR A 488 -32.92 -4.68 11.95
C TYR A 488 -33.35 -5.33 13.28
N HIS A 489 -33.20 -4.65 14.41
CA HIS A 489 -33.64 -5.15 15.72
C HIS A 489 -35.15 -5.38 15.81
N LYS A 490 -35.95 -4.59 15.09
CA LYS A 490 -37.40 -4.77 14.96
C LYS A 490 -37.82 -5.84 13.94
N SER A 491 -36.86 -6.54 13.33
CA SER A 491 -37.08 -7.52 12.26
C SER A 491 -37.85 -6.98 11.05
N VAL A 492 -37.84 -5.65 10.83
CA VAL A 492 -38.55 -5.02 9.71
C VAL A 492 -37.92 -5.43 8.38
N LEU A 493 -36.59 -5.42 8.30
CA LEU A 493 -35.87 -5.79 7.07
C LEU A 493 -36.19 -7.24 6.66
N GLU A 494 -36.23 -8.16 7.62
CA GLU A 494 -36.60 -9.56 7.39
C GLU A 494 -38.08 -9.70 6.97
N LYS A 495 -39.00 -9.05 7.70
CA LYS A 495 -40.44 -9.05 7.42
C LYS A 495 -40.76 -8.66 5.98
N TYR A 496 -40.01 -7.72 5.39
CA TYR A 496 -40.23 -7.25 4.02
C TYR A 496 -39.23 -7.82 2.99
N GLY A 497 -38.28 -8.66 3.42
CA GLY A 497 -37.27 -9.25 2.53
C GLY A 497 -36.25 -8.24 1.95
N VAL A 498 -36.00 -7.14 2.66
CA VAL A 498 -35.08 -6.07 2.22
C VAL A 498 -33.65 -6.40 2.64
N LYS A 499 -32.72 -6.42 1.69
CA LYS A 499 -31.30 -6.70 1.97
C LYS A 499 -30.50 -5.42 2.21
N VAL A 500 -29.66 -5.39 3.24
CA VAL A 500 -28.65 -4.34 3.37
C VAL A 500 -27.60 -4.55 2.27
N LEU A 501 -27.33 -3.51 1.48
CA LEU A 501 -26.35 -3.54 0.40
C LEU A 501 -25.04 -2.89 0.86
N GLY A 502 -23.91 -3.53 0.52
CA GLY A 502 -22.58 -3.16 1.01
C GLY A 502 -22.30 -3.80 2.36
N THR A 503 -21.75 -3.02 3.27
CA THR A 503 -21.32 -3.47 4.60
C THR A 503 -22.49 -4.09 5.39
N PRO A 504 -22.35 -5.34 5.88
CA PRO A 504 -23.40 -6.00 6.64
C PRO A 504 -23.77 -5.25 7.91
N ILE A 505 -25.04 -5.34 8.32
CA ILE A 505 -25.52 -4.66 9.53
C ILE A 505 -24.76 -5.08 10.79
N GLN A 506 -24.30 -6.33 10.86
CA GLN A 506 -23.49 -6.80 11.99
C GLN A 506 -22.13 -6.09 12.05
N ALA A 507 -21.49 -5.86 10.90
CA ALA A 507 -20.22 -5.13 10.85
C ALA A 507 -20.41 -3.67 11.30
N ILE A 508 -21.55 -3.03 10.95
CA ILE A 508 -21.92 -1.70 11.45
C ILE A 508 -22.05 -1.72 12.98
N ILE A 509 -22.78 -2.69 13.53
CA ILE A 509 -22.96 -2.83 14.99
C ILE A 509 -21.61 -3.03 15.68
N ASP A 510 -20.77 -3.91 15.13
CA ASP A 510 -19.44 -4.23 15.68
C ASP A 510 -18.48 -3.03 15.68
N THR A 511 -18.65 -2.05 14.77
CA THR A 511 -17.82 -0.84 14.72
C THR A 511 -18.35 0.33 15.53
N GLU A 512 -19.67 0.42 15.69
CA GLU A 512 -20.32 1.51 16.43
C GLU A 512 -20.31 1.29 17.94
N ASP A 513 -20.35 0.03 18.38
CA ASP A 513 -20.15 -0.32 19.80
C ASP A 513 -18.66 -0.50 20.08
N ARG A 514 -18.16 0.29 21.02
CA ARG A 514 -16.72 0.34 21.31
C ARG A 514 -16.18 -0.92 21.97
N GLU A 515 -16.97 -1.56 22.83
CA GLU A 515 -16.56 -2.80 23.51
C GLU A 515 -16.49 -3.94 22.49
N LEU A 516 -17.51 -4.03 21.62
CA LEU A 516 -17.49 -4.99 20.51
C LEU A 516 -16.32 -4.72 19.57
N PHE A 517 -16.08 -3.47 19.21
CA PHE A 517 -14.97 -3.11 18.31
C PHE A 517 -13.62 -3.54 18.87
N VAL A 518 -13.33 -3.23 20.14
CA VAL A 518 -12.08 -3.66 20.80
C VAL A 518 -11.99 -5.19 20.83
N LYS A 519 -13.07 -5.88 21.16
CA LYS A 519 -13.11 -7.35 21.15
C LYS A 519 -12.80 -7.94 19.76
N ARG A 520 -13.34 -7.36 18.69
CA ARG A 520 -13.02 -7.77 17.31
C ARG A 520 -11.54 -7.52 16.99
N LEU A 521 -10.98 -6.38 17.42
CA LEU A 521 -9.57 -6.08 17.20
C LEU A 521 -8.62 -7.02 17.98
N ASP A 522 -9.02 -7.46 19.17
CA ASP A 522 -8.25 -8.43 19.97
C ASP A 522 -8.17 -9.82 19.31
N GLU A 523 -9.18 -10.23 18.54
CA GLU A 523 -9.17 -11.49 17.78
C GLU A 523 -8.03 -11.56 16.73
N ILE A 524 -7.48 -10.41 16.35
CA ILE A 524 -6.37 -10.28 15.40
C ILE A 524 -5.16 -9.59 16.03
N ASP A 525 -5.01 -9.60 17.35
CA ASP A 525 -3.86 -9.02 18.06
C ASP A 525 -3.56 -7.56 17.66
N VAL A 526 -4.58 -6.78 17.27
CA VAL A 526 -4.41 -5.36 16.98
C VAL A 526 -4.37 -4.60 18.29
N LYS A 527 -3.34 -3.79 18.47
CA LYS A 527 -3.15 -3.02 19.70
C LYS A 527 -4.16 -1.88 19.77
N THR A 528 -5.03 -1.95 20.76
CA THR A 528 -5.92 -0.87 21.17
C THR A 528 -5.38 -0.19 22.43
N ILE A 529 -5.91 0.99 22.73
CA ILE A 529 -5.63 1.64 24.00
C ILE A 529 -6.37 0.94 25.12
N LYS A 530 -5.79 0.95 26.33
CA LYS A 530 -6.51 0.51 27.51
C LYS A 530 -7.63 1.51 27.83
N SER A 531 -8.85 1.00 27.85
CA SER A 531 -10.06 1.75 28.12
C SER A 531 -11.01 0.93 28.99
N GLU A 532 -11.74 1.59 29.88
CA GLU A 532 -12.80 0.98 30.67
C GLU A 532 -14.12 1.70 30.42
N ALA A 533 -15.16 0.93 30.12
CA ALA A 533 -16.52 1.45 30.05
C ALA A 533 -17.09 1.53 31.46
N CYS A 534 -17.62 2.69 31.83
CA CYS A 534 -18.12 2.99 33.16
C CYS A 534 -19.55 3.54 33.07
N ASN A 535 -20.40 3.10 34.00
CA ASN A 535 -21.79 3.51 34.14
C ASN A 535 -22.05 4.30 35.42
N THR A 536 -21.09 4.37 36.34
CA THR A 536 -21.17 5.19 37.55
C THR A 536 -19.89 6.00 37.79
N ILE A 537 -19.99 7.02 38.64
CA ILE A 537 -18.85 7.85 39.04
C ILE A 537 -17.78 7.01 39.77
N GLU A 538 -18.18 6.05 40.60
CA GLU A 538 -17.26 5.17 41.31
C GLU A 538 -16.45 4.29 40.36
N GLU A 539 -17.08 3.79 39.30
CA GLU A 539 -16.40 3.02 38.25
C GLU A 539 -15.39 3.90 37.49
N VAL A 540 -15.78 5.14 37.17
CA VAL A 540 -14.88 6.12 36.52
C VAL A 540 -13.62 6.38 37.34
N GLN A 541 -13.78 6.62 38.65
CA GLN A 541 -12.64 6.85 39.55
C GLN A 541 -11.72 5.64 39.64
N LYS A 542 -12.31 4.44 39.76
CA LYS A 542 -11.54 3.19 39.81
C LYS A 542 -10.74 2.98 38.53
N ALA A 543 -11.37 3.15 37.36
CA ALA A 543 -10.71 3.04 36.07
C ALA A 543 -9.54 4.01 35.94
N ALA A 544 -9.72 5.27 36.33
CA ALA A 544 -8.64 6.26 36.27
C ALA A 544 -7.46 5.93 37.21
N GLN A 545 -7.73 5.36 38.38
CA GLN A 545 -6.67 4.89 39.30
C GLN A 545 -5.88 3.71 38.72
N GLU A 546 -6.56 2.78 38.03
CA GLU A 546 -5.91 1.62 37.40
C GLU A 546 -5.10 2.00 36.15
N LEU A 547 -5.63 2.91 35.33
CA LEU A 547 -4.96 3.42 34.11
C LEU A 547 -3.85 4.44 34.41
N GLY A 548 -4.01 5.17 35.51
CA GLY A 548 -3.16 6.29 35.92
C GLY A 548 -3.34 7.53 35.04
N PHE A 549 -3.29 8.71 35.66
CA PHE A 549 -3.34 9.99 34.95
C PHE A 549 -2.12 10.22 34.03
N PRO A 550 -2.24 11.07 32.99
CA PRO A 550 -3.49 11.68 32.52
C PRO A 550 -4.38 10.68 31.77
N VAL A 551 -5.70 10.86 31.88
CA VAL A 551 -6.74 10.08 31.20
C VAL A 551 -7.59 10.96 30.30
N ILE A 552 -8.36 10.35 29.40
CA ILE A 552 -9.42 11.01 28.65
C ILE A 552 -10.74 10.32 28.99
N LEU A 553 -11.76 11.13 29.31
CA LEU A 553 -13.12 10.66 29.50
C LEU A 553 -13.91 10.98 28.23
N ARG A 554 -14.69 10.02 27.71
CA ARG A 554 -15.53 10.20 26.51
C ARG A 554 -16.95 9.69 26.76
N ALA A 555 -17.96 10.45 26.33
CA ALA A 555 -19.33 9.97 26.33
C ALA A 555 -19.55 8.92 25.22
N ALA A 556 -20.21 7.80 25.53
CA ALA A 556 -20.60 6.81 24.53
C ALA A 556 -21.73 7.33 23.61
N TYR A 557 -21.87 6.77 22.40
CA TYR A 557 -22.93 7.10 21.41
C TYR A 557 -23.04 8.59 21.03
N ALA A 558 -21.97 9.36 21.21
CA ALA A 558 -21.89 10.78 20.88
C ALA A 558 -20.87 11.03 19.75
N LEU A 559 -21.11 12.06 18.94
CA LEU A 559 -20.22 12.47 17.84
C LEU A 559 -19.53 13.80 18.14
N GLY A 560 -18.40 14.06 17.50
CA GLY A 560 -17.71 15.35 17.56
C GLY A 560 -17.09 15.66 18.93
N GLY A 561 -16.83 14.64 19.76
CA GLY A 561 -16.23 14.84 21.09
C GLY A 561 -17.16 15.43 22.15
N LEU A 562 -18.48 15.49 21.91
CA LEU A 562 -19.44 16.00 22.89
C LEU A 562 -19.33 15.24 24.23
N GLY A 563 -19.16 15.98 25.33
CA GLY A 563 -18.97 15.41 26.67
C GLY A 563 -17.61 14.72 26.89
N SER A 564 -16.65 14.88 25.97
CA SER A 564 -15.30 14.32 26.10
C SER A 564 -14.29 15.34 26.61
N GLY A 565 -13.34 14.92 27.44
CA GLY A 565 -12.32 15.81 28.00
C GLY A 565 -11.11 15.08 28.56
N PHE A 566 -9.96 15.76 28.56
CA PHE A 566 -8.76 15.29 29.24
C PHE A 566 -8.84 15.62 30.72
N CYS A 567 -8.39 14.68 31.55
CA CYS A 567 -8.33 14.85 32.98
C CYS A 567 -6.92 14.50 33.43
N ASP A 568 -6.24 15.46 34.06
CA ASP A 568 -4.88 15.29 34.59
C ASP A 568 -4.90 14.86 36.07
N ASN A 569 -6.06 14.90 36.73
CA ASN A 569 -6.26 14.55 38.13
C ASN A 569 -7.73 14.17 38.44
N ASP A 570 -7.99 13.72 39.67
CA ASP A 570 -9.31 13.26 40.12
C ASP A 570 -10.38 14.37 40.14
N ASP A 571 -10.01 15.62 40.44
CA ASP A 571 -10.96 16.73 40.50
C ASP A 571 -11.50 17.07 39.10
N GLU A 572 -10.60 17.11 38.11
CA GLU A 572 -10.97 17.28 36.70
C GLU A 572 -11.80 16.10 36.17
N LEU A 573 -11.47 14.88 36.58
CA LEU A 573 -12.20 13.67 36.20
C LEU A 573 -13.65 13.69 36.68
N LEU A 574 -13.87 14.05 37.94
CA LEU A 574 -15.20 14.11 38.53
C LEU A 574 -16.09 15.14 37.84
N ALA A 575 -15.55 16.35 37.63
CA ALA A 575 -16.27 17.41 36.92
C ALA A 575 -16.65 16.98 35.49
N GLN A 576 -15.73 16.34 34.77
CA GLN A 576 -15.96 15.86 33.41
C GLN A 576 -16.98 14.70 33.38
N ALA A 577 -16.94 13.79 34.35
CA ALA A 577 -17.85 12.66 34.42
C ALA A 577 -19.29 13.10 34.70
N GLU A 578 -19.51 14.04 35.62
CA GLU A 578 -20.85 14.61 35.91
C GLU A 578 -21.47 15.23 34.66
N GLU A 579 -20.68 15.97 33.89
CA GLU A 579 -21.13 16.52 32.61
C GLU A 579 -21.44 15.41 31.59
N ALA A 580 -20.53 14.46 31.40
CA ALA A 580 -20.69 13.40 30.42
C ALA A 580 -21.92 12.50 30.69
N PHE A 581 -22.19 12.17 31.96
CA PHE A 581 -23.36 11.38 32.34
C PHE A 581 -24.70 12.10 32.11
N SER A 582 -24.69 13.43 31.98
CA SER A 582 -25.91 14.18 31.59
C SER A 582 -26.30 13.94 30.13
N PHE A 583 -25.35 13.50 29.30
CA PHE A 583 -25.55 13.24 27.86
C PHE A 583 -25.64 11.76 27.53
N SER A 584 -24.95 10.88 28.26
CA SER A 584 -24.91 9.44 28.00
C SER A 584 -24.96 8.61 29.29
N PRO A 585 -25.70 7.48 29.32
CA PRO A 585 -25.70 6.56 30.45
C PRO A 585 -24.39 5.76 30.62
N GLN A 586 -23.46 5.88 29.68
CA GLN A 586 -22.15 5.22 29.70
C GLN A 586 -21.06 6.19 29.23
N VAL A 587 -19.92 6.15 29.91
CA VAL A 587 -18.70 6.88 29.55
C VAL A 587 -17.53 5.91 29.42
N LEU A 588 -16.49 6.30 28.71
CA LEU A 588 -15.23 5.57 28.63
C LEU A 588 -14.10 6.37 29.25
N VAL A 589 -13.35 5.75 30.15
CA VAL A 589 -12.11 6.27 30.71
C VAL A 589 -10.94 5.57 30.02
N GLU A 590 -10.02 6.34 29.46
CA GLU A 590 -8.89 5.78 28.69
C GLU A 590 -7.58 6.44 29.03
N LYS A 591 -6.47 5.73 28.78
CA LYS A 591 -5.16 6.35 28.88
C LYS A 591 -5.03 7.53 27.91
N SER A 592 -4.42 8.64 28.32
CA SER A 592 -4.18 9.73 27.37
C SER A 592 -3.01 9.40 26.42
N LEU A 593 -3.23 9.59 25.11
CA LEU A 593 -2.18 9.58 24.07
C LEU A 593 -1.87 11.00 23.56
N LYS A 594 -2.14 12.02 24.38
CA LYS A 594 -1.93 13.43 24.01
C LYS A 594 -0.52 13.65 23.47
N GLY A 595 -0.42 14.31 22.31
CA GLY A 595 0.86 14.57 21.64
C GLY A 595 1.29 13.50 20.62
N TRP A 596 0.57 12.38 20.51
CA TRP A 596 0.82 11.40 19.44
C TRP A 596 0.37 11.96 18.08
N LYS A 597 1.01 11.47 17.01
CA LYS A 597 0.53 11.70 15.65
C LYS A 597 -0.80 10.99 15.45
N GLU A 598 -1.74 11.67 14.80
CA GLU A 598 -3.01 11.08 14.39
C GLU A 598 -3.01 10.92 12.86
N ILE A 599 -3.25 9.68 12.41
CA ILE A 599 -3.10 9.26 11.02
C ILE A 599 -4.37 8.52 10.62
N GLU A 600 -4.95 8.92 9.50
CA GLU A 600 -6.23 8.40 9.01
C GLU A 600 -6.02 7.71 7.64
N TYR A 601 -6.78 6.64 7.39
CA TYR A 601 -6.75 5.89 6.13
C TYR A 601 -8.17 5.69 5.61
N GLU A 602 -8.38 6.08 4.36
CA GLU A 602 -9.58 5.73 3.61
C GLU A 602 -9.37 4.39 2.92
N VAL A 603 -10.16 3.39 3.30
CA VAL A 603 -10.02 2.02 2.83
C VAL A 603 -11.25 1.60 2.05
N VAL A 604 -11.04 1.00 0.88
CA VAL A 604 -12.10 0.41 0.06
C VAL A 604 -11.84 -1.08 -0.04
N ARG A 605 -12.87 -1.88 0.27
CA ARG A 605 -12.86 -3.34 0.12
C ARG A 605 -14.05 -3.76 -0.72
N ASP A 606 -13.83 -4.58 -1.74
CA ASP A 606 -14.91 -5.11 -2.56
C ASP A 606 -15.37 -6.51 -2.10
N ARG A 607 -16.43 -7.01 -2.76
CA ARG A 607 -16.98 -8.36 -2.52
C ARG A 607 -16.05 -9.52 -2.86
N PHE A 608 -14.94 -9.26 -3.55
CA PHE A 608 -13.92 -10.25 -3.92
C PHE A 608 -12.71 -10.20 -2.98
N ASP A 609 -12.81 -9.46 -1.87
CA ASP A 609 -11.75 -9.24 -0.89
C ASP A 609 -10.55 -8.41 -1.43
N ASN A 610 -10.72 -7.75 -2.58
CA ASN A 610 -9.76 -6.75 -3.03
C ASN A 610 -9.87 -5.55 -2.09
N CYS A 611 -8.78 -5.21 -1.40
CA CYS A 611 -8.77 -4.20 -0.36
C CYS A 611 -7.61 -3.22 -0.60
N ILE A 612 -7.93 -1.94 -0.74
CA ILE A 612 -6.96 -0.88 -1.05
C ILE A 612 -7.15 0.30 -0.12
N THR A 613 -6.07 1.04 0.12
CA THR A 613 -6.11 2.34 0.77
C THR A 613 -6.08 3.44 -0.29
N VAL A 614 -7.14 4.24 -0.37
CA VAL A 614 -7.33 5.26 -1.41
C VAL A 614 -6.70 6.58 -1.02
N CYS A 615 -6.79 6.94 0.25
CA CYS A 615 -6.21 8.16 0.80
C CYS A 615 -5.58 7.85 2.15
N ASN A 616 -4.55 8.60 2.49
CA ASN A 616 -4.06 8.68 3.85
C ASN A 616 -3.89 10.15 4.22
N MET A 617 -4.15 10.46 5.48
CA MET A 617 -4.15 11.81 6.00
C MET A 617 -3.31 11.85 7.28
N GLU A 618 -2.64 12.97 7.50
CA GLU A 618 -1.91 13.26 8.73
C GLU A 618 -2.45 14.54 9.34
N ASN A 619 -2.82 14.45 10.61
CA ASN A 619 -3.25 15.63 11.35
C ASN A 619 -2.01 16.41 11.75
N PHE A 620 -2.02 17.69 11.41
CA PHE A 620 -0.99 18.63 11.82
C PHE A 620 -1.06 18.85 13.33
N ASP A 621 -2.29 18.96 13.84
CA ASP A 621 -2.58 19.00 15.25
C ASP A 621 -2.42 17.59 15.86
N PRO A 622 -1.78 17.45 17.03
CA PRO A 622 -1.62 16.16 17.66
C PRO A 622 -2.94 15.65 18.26
N LEU A 623 -2.96 14.35 18.57
CA LEU A 623 -4.10 13.71 19.22
C LEU A 623 -4.54 14.51 20.46
N GLY A 624 -5.82 14.86 20.48
CA GLY A 624 -6.49 15.64 21.51
C GLY A 624 -7.29 16.83 20.98
N ILE A 625 -7.07 17.20 19.72
CA ILE A 625 -8.00 18.00 18.93
C ILE A 625 -8.78 17.04 18.04
N HIS A 626 -10.10 17.21 17.93
CA HIS A 626 -10.93 16.32 17.12
C HIS A 626 -10.58 16.44 15.64
N THR A 627 -10.52 15.34 14.88
CA THR A 627 -10.11 15.33 13.47
C THR A 627 -10.88 16.34 12.60
N GLY A 628 -12.20 16.43 12.81
CA GLY A 628 -13.06 17.43 12.16
C GLY A 628 -12.76 18.91 12.48
N GLU A 629 -11.91 19.19 13.47
CA GLU A 629 -11.43 20.53 13.84
C GLU A 629 -9.92 20.72 13.60
N SER A 630 -9.18 19.64 13.32
CA SER A 630 -7.75 19.64 13.07
C SER A 630 -7.41 20.19 11.69
N ILE A 631 -6.24 20.81 11.56
CA ILE A 631 -5.62 21.00 10.24
C ILE A 631 -5.11 19.64 9.77
N VAL A 632 -5.55 19.20 8.59
CA VAL A 632 -5.20 17.90 8.01
C VAL A 632 -4.44 18.08 6.71
N VAL A 633 -3.37 17.30 6.52
CA VAL A 633 -2.61 17.25 5.25
C VAL A 633 -2.74 15.88 4.58
N ALA A 634 -2.81 15.88 3.25
CA ALA A 634 -2.90 14.67 2.45
C ALA A 634 -1.90 14.72 1.26
N PRO A 635 -1.06 13.69 1.05
CA PRO A 635 -0.84 12.55 1.96
C PRO A 635 -0.08 12.97 3.23
N SER A 636 0.13 12.05 4.17
CA SER A 636 1.09 12.21 5.27
C SER A 636 2.46 12.70 4.77
N GLN A 637 3.20 13.42 5.63
CA GLN A 637 4.46 14.08 5.28
C GLN A 637 5.62 13.60 6.16
N THR A 638 5.34 13.07 7.35
CA THR A 638 6.36 12.79 8.38
C THR A 638 6.51 11.30 8.73
N LEU A 639 5.89 10.41 7.95
CA LEU A 639 6.01 8.97 8.11
C LEU A 639 7.10 8.41 7.19
N THR A 640 7.91 7.51 7.73
CA THR A 640 8.81 6.66 6.91
C THR A 640 8.02 5.59 6.16
N ASN A 641 8.65 4.94 5.17
CA ASN A 641 8.03 3.83 4.44
C ASN A 641 7.55 2.71 5.38
N SER A 642 8.37 2.36 6.37
CA SER A 642 8.03 1.32 7.35
C SER A 642 6.79 1.69 8.18
N GLU A 643 6.70 2.92 8.69
CA GLU A 643 5.55 3.38 9.48
C GLU A 643 4.29 3.47 8.62
N TYR A 644 4.41 4.07 7.42
CA TYR A 644 3.30 4.20 6.48
C TYR A 644 2.72 2.84 6.12
N HIS A 645 3.55 1.93 5.61
CA HIS A 645 3.06 0.64 5.14
C HIS A 645 2.67 -0.31 6.28
N LYS A 646 3.23 -0.15 7.48
CA LYS A 646 2.74 -0.83 8.69
C LYS A 646 1.30 -0.40 9.02
N LEU A 647 1.03 0.91 9.08
CA LEU A 647 -0.31 1.41 9.39
C LEU A 647 -1.30 1.05 8.27
N ARG A 648 -0.88 1.15 7.00
CA ARG A 648 -1.65 0.71 5.84
C ARG A 648 -2.02 -0.78 5.92
N ALA A 649 -1.06 -1.65 6.22
CA ALA A 649 -1.30 -3.09 6.35
C ALA A 649 -2.25 -3.41 7.52
N LEU A 650 -2.11 -2.69 8.64
CA LEU A 650 -3.05 -2.78 9.76
C LEU A 650 -4.46 -2.38 9.34
N ALA A 651 -4.64 -1.25 8.64
CA ALA A 651 -5.93 -0.78 8.18
C ALA A 651 -6.63 -1.82 7.29
N ILE A 652 -5.90 -2.37 6.31
CA ILE A 652 -6.42 -3.44 5.44
C ILE A 652 -6.82 -4.68 6.25
N ARG A 653 -5.98 -5.11 7.20
CA ARG A 653 -6.24 -6.28 8.06
C ARG A 653 -7.48 -6.09 8.92
N ILE A 654 -7.65 -4.91 9.51
CA ILE A 654 -8.81 -4.54 10.34
C ILE A 654 -10.09 -4.56 9.50
N ILE A 655 -10.10 -3.89 8.35
CA ILE A 655 -11.25 -3.80 7.44
C ILE A 655 -11.69 -5.18 6.94
N ARG A 656 -10.72 -6.04 6.59
CA ARG A 656 -11.00 -7.44 6.23
C ARG A 656 -11.61 -8.24 7.38
N HIS A 657 -11.06 -8.11 8.58
CA HIS A 657 -11.52 -8.87 9.76
C HIS A 657 -12.93 -8.47 10.22
N ILE A 658 -13.25 -7.18 10.15
CA ILE A 658 -14.59 -6.66 10.46
C ILE A 658 -15.61 -7.11 9.40
N GLY A 659 -15.17 -7.31 8.16
CA GLY A 659 -16.04 -7.73 7.06
C GLY A 659 -16.74 -6.57 6.35
N ILE A 660 -16.10 -5.40 6.31
CA ILE A 660 -16.56 -4.24 5.54
C ILE A 660 -16.59 -4.56 4.04
N VAL A 661 -17.66 -4.16 3.35
CA VAL A 661 -17.88 -4.37 1.90
C VAL A 661 -18.50 -3.12 1.29
#